data_AF-A0A6J6UDU6-F1
#
_entry.id   AF-A0A6J6UDU6-F1
#
_cell.length_a   1.000
_cell.length_b   1.000
_cell.length_c   1.000
_cell.angle_alpha   90.00
_cell.angle_beta   90.00
_cell.angle_gamma   90.00
#
_symmetry.space_group_name_H-M   'P 1'
#
loop_
_entity.id
_entity.type
_entity.pdbx_description
1 polymer ?
#
loop_
_entity_poly.entity_id
_entity_poly.type
_entity_poly.pdbx_seq_one_letter_code
_entity_poly.pdbx_strand_id
1 'polypeptide(L)'
;MKKLLLAGLPVLIVFMGLPIVVTLMVVMTTTAAAECRTQTTQSAPTQLGDLGAIDGPVGGPVKGKITMAQANIPRRSGLDGFRASMPKVLSKNPDFVTLNEAGGWSLAQIEAAAPGYDAFRVSTPSESGAGAEQAMGNVVLWKRSTWTKANGGRVQLVDDDKTYYKGRPVTWDRFATWVILERADGAVVSVIATHLMTNPHRWPKQHGNPPLTRPQQYAAGMDILLQLRNSLAAHGPVLIGGDMNTQASYTNLPWAAAAKMKAAGYGWQNQGVDFIFFPQYQGVRLEQGWDGTMVSDHRWISARIAMNGAGPESAPGPAATSGGVVNAADTARPAEPPSGDVLAQLMRLRFASSYPAMTAEQARNAITIAQVARDLQVPRYGLQIAIATAIQESKLVNLTGGDRDSGGLFQQRPSTGWGSRAEVTNPVLAARAFFGEAQHTGNPGLLDIPGWQNMTLTQAAQAVQRSGYPDAYAQWEDVAGDITDLLGGDLPDLPDDGSTTNVANCQGDTVNPITVGTLNLLGAGHTDQPGERPGYDTWDKRLPGAMRTIENAGVSIAGLQEVHPPQAKALANQYAAKWGMYPATGKAQNRVIWDRNEWKQTDGRLVDIPYFGGKDVGTPLVQLTSTTTGQVIWVWSIHNPADTRGNAAGDRKEALRRQLATMTDLAGTGTPSVILGDFNDGKDGNNSSHCALTPELTNAFGGSAEPCKKPRQDAPIDHIYGANLTWASAEVDSSTQASKIADHPLVVATTAGSSAGCAVATETNYNLGPVKPQLANLVNILGPMFGIKTIGGYRENATDSNGHPAGLAADFMVGNSPAGKDKGDALVAYAQQNAEELGIDYIIWRQRIWSVARADEGWRRMEDRGSAVANHMDHPHINVLPAALANPIGTSSDAECGEVVYPVPAQYADNDARNWRETGPYWSNWHSGTDLAAPCGTPVYAANAGMIEIDTSQTWAGPWLVKVTSGPGALTTWYAHMQKVTVARGETVQPGQQIGVVGNEGNSGGCHLHFEVHLENGSIYGPDNVDPSTWLAENASKPSQSV
;
A
#
# COMPACT_ATOMS: atom_id res chain seq x y z
N MET A 1 55.87 4.88 47.06
CA MET A 1 56.80 3.75 47.28
C MET A 1 56.26 2.52 46.55
N LYS A 2 57.14 1.62 46.08
CA LYS A 2 56.98 0.13 46.01
C LYS A 2 55.60 -0.43 45.58
N LYS A 3 55.44 -1.29 44.57
CA LYS A 3 56.27 -2.07 43.59
C LYS A 3 55.25 -2.60 42.54
N LEU A 4 55.53 -3.11 41.33
CA LEU A 4 56.70 -3.30 40.44
C LEU A 4 56.09 -3.47 39.02
N LEU A 5 56.68 -2.94 37.93
CA LEU A 5 57.40 -3.69 36.85
C LEU A 5 56.61 -4.84 36.18
N LEU A 6 56.73 -5.19 34.88
CA LEU A 6 57.52 -4.82 33.68
C LEU A 6 56.76 -5.45 32.48
N ALA A 7 56.98 -5.22 31.17
CA ALA A 7 57.91 -4.43 30.35
C ALA A 7 57.08 -3.81 29.18
N GLY A 8 57.44 -2.75 28.45
CA GLY A 8 58.72 -2.40 27.78
C GLY A 8 58.61 -2.81 26.30
N LEU A 9 58.89 -2.01 25.27
CA LEU A 9 59.34 -0.63 25.04
C LEU A 9 59.16 -0.39 23.50
N PRO A 10 58.96 0.82 22.95
CA PRO A 10 58.75 1.03 21.49
C PRO A 10 60.01 1.58 20.76
N VAL A 11 59.84 2.06 19.50
CA VAL A 11 60.46 3.30 18.89
C VAL A 11 61.30 3.16 17.56
N LEU A 12 60.75 3.76 16.48
CA LEU A 12 61.34 4.57 15.37
C LEU A 12 61.85 4.03 13.99
N ILE A 13 61.86 5.00 13.03
CA ILE A 13 62.49 5.12 11.68
C ILE A 13 61.70 4.45 10.54
N VAL A 14 61.04 5.10 9.55
CA VAL A 14 61.17 6.36 8.75
C VAL A 14 61.97 6.22 7.42
N PHE A 15 61.35 6.68 6.31
CA PHE A 15 61.87 7.14 4.98
C PHE A 15 61.55 6.36 3.67
N MET A 16 61.22 7.17 2.63
CA MET A 16 61.19 6.93 1.15
C MET A 16 60.10 5.99 0.58
N GLY A 17 59.45 6.25 -0.58
CA GLY A 17 59.44 7.41 -1.48
C GLY A 17 58.47 7.24 -2.69
N LEU A 18 57.93 8.35 -3.23
CA LEU A 18 57.15 8.45 -4.50
C LEU A 18 58.12 8.67 -5.72
N PRO A 19 57.70 8.89 -7.00
CA PRO A 19 56.49 8.49 -7.79
C PRO A 19 56.81 8.03 -9.25
N ILE A 20 55.84 7.48 -10.02
CA ILE A 20 55.81 7.53 -11.52
C ILE A 20 54.36 7.64 -12.08
N VAL A 21 54.06 8.78 -12.75
CA VAL A 21 53.30 9.01 -14.04
C VAL A 21 52.07 8.10 -14.37
N VAL A 22 50.79 8.52 -14.52
CA VAL A 22 50.06 9.67 -15.16
C VAL A 22 49.97 9.62 -16.71
N THR A 23 48.79 9.99 -17.29
CA THR A 23 48.42 10.19 -18.74
C THR A 23 47.58 9.02 -19.31
N LEU A 24 46.38 9.17 -19.93
CA LEU A 24 45.63 10.33 -20.46
C LEU A 24 44.08 10.20 -20.26
N MET A 25 43.36 11.33 -20.34
CA MET A 25 41.90 11.49 -20.54
C MET A 25 41.49 11.26 -22.03
N VAL A 26 40.23 11.21 -22.53
CA VAL A 26 38.83 11.30 -22.02
C VAL A 26 37.89 10.57 -23.04
N VAL A 27 36.71 10.03 -22.70
CA VAL A 27 35.31 10.51 -22.98
C VAL A 27 34.31 9.46 -22.39
N MET A 28 33.10 9.92 -22.08
CA MET A 28 31.84 9.25 -21.67
C MET A 28 31.44 8.00 -22.52
N THR A 29 30.45 7.13 -22.21
CA THR A 29 29.11 7.25 -21.54
C THR A 29 28.59 5.91 -20.97
N THR A 30 27.61 5.95 -20.04
CA THR A 30 26.58 4.89 -19.71
C THR A 30 27.08 3.51 -19.21
N THR A 31 26.35 2.66 -18.47
CA THR A 31 24.96 2.59 -17.96
C THR A 31 24.91 2.21 -16.46
N ALA A 32 23.71 2.24 -15.84
CA ALA A 32 23.47 1.92 -14.42
C ALA A 32 23.14 0.43 -14.13
N ALA A 33 23.02 0.13 -12.83
CA ALA A 33 22.38 -1.03 -12.18
C ALA A 33 23.04 -2.43 -12.22
N ALA A 34 23.57 -2.89 -11.06
CA ALA A 34 23.45 -4.28 -10.55
C ALA A 34 23.95 -4.44 -9.09
N GLU A 35 23.46 -5.50 -8.41
CA GLU A 35 23.94 -6.20 -7.17
C GLU A 35 23.71 -5.51 -5.79
N CYS A 36 22.91 -6.06 -4.84
CA CYS A 36 22.89 -7.35 -4.10
C CYS A 36 23.88 -7.42 -2.88
N ARG A 37 23.65 -8.10 -1.73
CA ARG A 37 22.57 -9.00 -1.23
C ARG A 37 22.63 -9.18 0.33
N THR A 38 21.47 -9.38 0.99
CA THR A 38 21.12 -10.22 2.19
C THR A 38 22.11 -10.62 3.33
N GLN A 39 21.60 -10.75 4.59
CA GLN A 39 21.85 -11.94 5.45
C GLN A 39 20.87 -12.19 6.65
N THR A 40 20.20 -13.36 6.60
CA THR A 40 19.72 -14.32 7.65
C THR A 40 19.01 -13.93 8.98
N THR A 41 18.03 -14.78 9.30
CA THR A 41 17.10 -14.82 10.46
C THR A 41 17.70 -15.14 11.82
N GLN A 42 17.20 -14.51 12.88
CA GLN A 42 17.23 -14.99 14.27
C GLN A 42 16.33 -14.06 15.15
N SER A 43 15.28 -14.56 15.84
CA SER A 43 14.16 -13.74 16.40
C SER A 43 14.15 -13.50 17.92
N ALA A 44 14.53 -12.31 18.39
CA ALA A 44 14.46 -11.91 19.82
C ALA A 44 13.53 -10.67 19.99
N PRO A 45 13.25 -10.21 21.23
CA PRO A 45 11.91 -9.83 21.64
C PRO A 45 11.32 -8.64 20.88
N THR A 46 10.13 -8.84 20.31
CA THR A 46 9.29 -7.81 19.69
C THR A 46 8.14 -7.33 20.58
N GLN A 47 7.96 -7.90 21.77
CA GLN A 47 7.08 -7.32 22.78
C GLN A 47 7.82 -6.24 23.56
N LEU A 48 7.30 -5.03 23.48
CA LEU A 48 7.61 -3.98 24.43
C LEU A 48 7.14 -4.45 25.83
N GLY A 49 7.96 -4.18 26.85
CA GLY A 49 7.39 -4.02 28.19
C GLY A 49 6.35 -2.91 28.13
N ASP A 50 5.19 -3.13 28.74
CA ASP A 50 4.00 -2.28 28.62
C ASP A 50 4.35 -0.77 28.70
N LEU A 51 4.11 -0.05 27.59
CA LEU A 51 4.30 1.41 27.54
C LEU A 51 3.38 2.13 28.52
N GLY A 52 2.28 1.47 28.91
CA GLY A 52 1.10 2.08 29.50
C GLY A 52 0.37 2.98 28.51
N ALA A 53 -0.78 3.49 28.92
CA ALA A 53 -1.33 4.69 28.31
C ALA A 53 -0.37 5.86 28.60
N ILE A 54 0.24 6.41 27.56
CA ILE A 54 1.00 7.66 27.67
C ILE A 54 -0.03 8.79 27.73
N ASP A 55 -0.52 9.06 28.94
CA ASP A 55 -1.48 10.13 29.18
C ASP A 55 -0.77 11.49 29.27
N GLY A 56 -1.40 12.53 28.72
CA GLY A 56 -0.87 13.89 28.75
C GLY A 56 -1.80 14.90 28.07
N PRO A 57 -1.54 16.20 28.26
CA PRO A 57 -2.24 17.25 27.54
C PRO A 57 -2.03 17.11 26.02
N VAL A 58 -3.02 17.49 25.22
CA VAL A 58 -2.85 17.72 23.79
C VAL A 58 -2.61 19.22 23.60
N GLY A 59 -1.42 19.58 23.14
CA GLY A 59 -0.96 20.97 23.10
C GLY A 59 -1.47 21.78 21.92
N GLY A 60 -1.39 23.10 22.08
CA GLY A 60 -1.49 24.03 20.96
C GLY A 60 -0.19 24.17 20.17
N PRO A 61 -0.24 24.84 19.00
CA PRO A 61 0.92 25.19 18.17
C PRO A 61 2.12 25.75 18.95
N VAL A 62 3.27 25.07 18.85
CA VAL A 62 4.53 25.49 19.48
C VAL A 62 5.10 26.69 18.73
N LYS A 63 4.79 27.89 19.24
CA LYS A 63 5.28 29.15 18.68
C LYS A 63 6.75 29.40 19.01
N GLY A 64 7.47 29.98 18.05
CA GLY A 64 8.85 30.40 18.20
C GLY A 64 9.87 29.30 17.96
N LYS A 65 10.92 29.29 18.79
CA LYS A 65 12.12 28.47 18.61
C LYS A 65 12.38 27.69 19.89
N ILE A 66 12.86 26.47 19.75
CA ILE A 66 13.33 25.63 20.85
C ILE A 66 14.81 25.39 20.62
N THR A 67 15.62 25.63 21.66
CA THR A 67 17.03 25.25 21.63
C THR A 67 17.21 24.00 22.47
N MET A 68 17.72 22.92 21.89
CA MET A 68 18.01 21.68 22.60
C MET A 68 19.53 21.47 22.68
N ALA A 69 20.00 20.81 23.73
CA ALA A 69 21.39 20.34 23.82
C ALA A 69 21.44 18.84 24.16
N GLN A 70 22.46 18.16 23.70
CA GLN A 70 22.78 16.79 24.07
C GLN A 70 24.23 16.72 24.57
N ALA A 71 24.47 15.84 25.55
CA ALA A 71 25.81 15.51 26.00
C ALA A 71 25.88 14.09 26.61
N ASN A 72 26.72 13.21 26.06
CA ASN A 72 27.18 12.03 26.78
C ASN A 72 28.31 12.44 27.75
N ILE A 73 28.05 12.39 29.06
CA ILE A 73 29.03 12.71 30.10
C ILE A 73 29.18 11.50 31.03
N PRO A 74 30.27 10.73 30.88
CA PRO A 74 30.41 9.44 31.53
C PRO A 74 30.97 9.55 32.96
N ARG A 75 30.67 8.59 33.83
CA ARG A 75 31.08 8.61 35.26
C ARG A 75 32.60 8.77 35.46
N ARG A 76 33.40 8.35 34.47
CA ARG A 76 34.87 8.52 34.39
C ARG A 76 35.33 9.99 34.39
N SER A 77 34.47 10.94 34.02
CA SER A 77 34.76 12.38 34.10
C SER A 77 34.74 12.93 35.53
N GLY A 78 34.16 12.21 36.49
CA GLY A 78 34.01 12.64 37.88
C GLY A 78 33.00 13.78 38.06
N LEU A 79 32.68 14.09 39.33
CA LEU A 79 31.71 15.14 39.67
C LEU A 79 32.20 16.54 39.23
N ASP A 80 33.49 16.83 39.37
CA ASP A 80 34.04 18.14 39.02
C ASP A 80 34.21 18.30 37.50
N GLY A 81 34.54 17.23 36.76
CA GLY A 81 34.52 17.24 35.30
C GLY A 81 33.10 17.41 34.74
N PHE A 82 32.11 16.76 35.35
CA PHE A 82 30.69 16.99 35.05
C PHE A 82 30.28 18.44 35.29
N ARG A 83 30.58 19.00 36.47
CA ARG A 83 30.34 20.42 36.81
C ARG A 83 31.06 21.40 35.87
N ALA A 84 32.27 21.09 35.43
CA ALA A 84 33.01 21.90 34.45
C ALA A 84 32.49 21.76 33.02
N SER A 85 31.68 20.73 32.74
CA SER A 85 31.08 20.46 31.43
C SER A 85 29.73 21.14 31.26
N MET A 86 28.86 21.10 32.29
CA MET A 86 27.50 21.64 32.18
C MET A 86 27.42 23.12 31.74
N PRO A 87 28.25 24.07 32.22
CA PRO A 87 28.26 25.44 31.69
C PRO A 87 28.53 25.54 30.18
N LYS A 88 29.22 24.55 29.59
CA LYS A 88 29.47 24.50 28.15
C LYS A 88 28.27 23.94 27.38
N VAL A 89 27.65 22.87 27.90
CA VAL A 89 26.39 22.31 27.37
C VAL A 89 25.28 23.37 27.37
N LEU A 90 25.21 24.17 28.45
CA LEU A 90 24.24 25.25 28.63
C LEU A 90 24.62 26.56 27.90
N SER A 91 25.77 26.63 27.22
CA SER A 91 26.30 27.87 26.62
C SER A 91 25.42 28.48 25.52
N LYS A 92 24.44 27.73 25.01
CA LYS A 92 23.46 28.19 24.02
C LYS A 92 22.09 28.53 24.62
N ASN A 93 21.97 28.50 25.96
CA ASN A 93 20.73 28.70 26.72
C ASN A 93 19.60 27.80 26.17
N PRO A 94 19.77 26.46 26.20
CA PRO A 94 18.77 25.53 25.71
C PRO A 94 17.47 25.58 26.54
N ASP A 95 16.34 25.33 25.92
CA ASP A 95 15.09 24.97 26.58
C ASP A 95 15.21 23.59 27.23
N PHE A 96 15.85 22.64 26.53
CA PHE A 96 15.97 21.23 26.94
C PHE A 96 17.40 20.69 26.83
N VAL A 97 17.78 19.82 27.77
CA VAL A 97 19.05 19.09 27.72
C VAL A 97 18.82 17.60 27.91
N THR A 98 19.36 16.77 27.03
CA THR A 98 19.41 15.31 27.20
C THR A 98 20.82 14.87 27.58
N LEU A 99 20.97 14.20 28.72
CA LEU A 99 22.24 13.66 29.19
C LEU A 99 22.27 12.14 29.07
N ASN A 100 23.41 11.59 28.66
CA ASN A 100 23.68 10.16 28.59
C ASN A 100 24.83 9.75 29.54
N GLU A 101 24.85 8.46 29.92
CA GLU A 101 25.71 7.87 30.97
C GLU A 101 25.54 8.50 32.38
N ALA A 102 24.56 9.37 32.59
CA ALA A 102 24.32 10.21 33.78
C ALA A 102 23.87 9.45 35.06
N GLY A 103 24.06 8.13 35.15
CA GLY A 103 23.64 7.30 36.28
C GLY A 103 24.43 7.59 37.58
N GLY A 104 25.68 8.03 37.47
CA GLY A 104 26.59 8.24 38.61
C GLY A 104 26.37 9.50 39.47
N TRP A 105 25.36 10.31 39.18
CA TRP A 105 25.06 11.58 39.86
C TRP A 105 23.58 11.59 40.28
N SER A 106 23.24 12.21 41.41
CA SER A 106 21.84 12.41 41.82
C SER A 106 21.18 13.54 41.00
N LEU A 107 19.84 13.57 40.93
CA LEU A 107 19.13 14.67 40.25
C LEU A 107 19.49 16.03 40.88
N ALA A 108 19.59 16.11 42.21
CA ALA A 108 20.05 17.32 42.90
C ALA A 108 21.48 17.74 42.53
N GLN A 109 22.39 16.81 42.22
CA GLN A 109 23.74 17.13 41.71
C GLN A 109 23.72 17.62 40.26
N ILE A 110 22.80 17.09 39.44
CA ILE A 110 22.58 17.48 38.05
C ILE A 110 21.98 18.90 38.00
N GLU A 111 20.93 19.16 38.76
CA GLU A 111 20.27 20.47 38.87
C GLU A 111 21.20 21.53 39.48
N ALA A 112 22.01 21.18 40.48
CA ALA A 112 23.04 22.08 41.00
C ALA A 112 24.13 22.43 39.98
N ALA A 113 24.37 21.58 38.98
CA ALA A 113 25.27 21.86 37.86
C ALA A 113 24.55 22.55 36.67
N ALA A 114 23.22 22.59 36.68
CA ALA A 114 22.38 23.27 35.69
C ALA A 114 21.38 24.25 36.36
N PRO A 115 21.86 25.36 36.97
CA PRO A 115 20.98 26.30 37.65
C PRO A 115 19.86 26.83 36.75
N GLY A 116 18.61 26.75 37.24
CA GLY A 116 17.41 27.16 36.49
C GLY A 116 16.75 26.05 35.67
N TYR A 117 17.26 24.82 35.72
CA TYR A 117 16.65 23.64 35.10
C TYR A 117 16.11 22.69 36.17
N ASP A 118 15.00 22.02 35.83
CA ASP A 118 14.56 20.79 36.49
C ASP A 118 15.10 19.58 35.73
N ALA A 119 15.22 18.44 36.41
CA ALA A 119 15.69 17.19 35.81
C ALA A 119 14.75 16.01 36.10
N PHE A 120 14.52 15.16 35.10
CA PHE A 120 13.77 13.92 35.24
C PHE A 120 14.52 12.69 34.72
N ARG A 121 14.42 11.63 35.52
CA ARG A 121 14.55 10.23 35.10
C ARG A 121 13.68 9.36 36.01
N VAL A 122 13.30 8.18 35.53
CA VAL A 122 12.68 7.16 36.38
C VAL A 122 13.75 6.58 37.32
N SER A 123 13.43 6.44 38.61
CA SER A 123 14.29 5.76 39.57
C SER A 123 14.51 4.28 39.21
N THR A 124 15.51 3.64 39.81
CA THR A 124 15.65 2.19 39.72
C THR A 124 14.41 1.48 40.30
N PRO A 125 13.92 0.41 39.65
CA PRO A 125 13.17 -0.64 40.35
C PRO A 125 14.02 -1.18 41.52
N SER A 126 13.41 -1.90 42.46
CA SER A 126 14.08 -2.40 43.67
C SER A 126 15.12 -3.51 43.45
N GLU A 127 15.64 -3.66 42.24
CA GLU A 127 16.50 -4.76 41.81
C GLU A 127 17.97 -4.33 41.73
N SER A 128 18.85 -5.09 42.38
CA SER A 128 20.29 -4.86 42.38
C SER A 128 20.96 -5.54 41.18
N GLY A 129 21.50 -4.78 40.23
CA GLY A 129 22.19 -5.33 39.07
C GLY A 129 22.86 -4.28 38.18
N ALA A 130 23.59 -4.72 37.14
CA ALA A 130 24.28 -3.81 36.21
C ALA A 130 23.31 -2.98 35.35
N GLY A 131 22.15 -3.52 35.00
CA GLY A 131 21.07 -2.80 34.31
C GLY A 131 20.50 -1.63 35.14
N ALA A 132 20.58 -1.70 36.47
CA ALA A 132 20.04 -0.67 37.37
C ALA A 132 20.74 0.70 37.20
N GLU A 133 22.08 0.75 37.09
CA GLU A 133 22.80 2.01 36.84
C GLU A 133 22.48 2.58 35.43
N GLN A 134 22.19 1.72 34.46
CA GLN A 134 21.92 2.10 33.07
C GLN A 134 20.48 2.57 32.85
N ALA A 135 19.53 1.99 33.57
CA ALA A 135 18.14 2.45 33.69
C ALA A 135 18.03 3.88 34.26
N MET A 136 19.10 4.40 34.86
CA MET A 136 19.25 5.77 35.36
C MET A 136 20.17 6.66 34.50
N GLY A 137 20.75 6.11 33.43
CA GLY A 137 21.80 6.74 32.62
C GLY A 137 21.31 7.85 31.69
N ASN A 138 20.01 7.90 31.40
CA ASN A 138 19.41 8.88 30.49
C ASN A 138 18.52 9.85 31.26
N VAL A 139 18.80 11.14 31.14
CA VAL A 139 18.15 12.22 31.91
C VAL A 139 17.68 13.31 30.95
N VAL A 140 16.45 13.76 31.11
CA VAL A 140 15.88 14.93 30.43
C VAL A 140 15.87 16.09 31.42
N LEU A 141 16.43 17.23 31.03
CA LEU A 141 16.32 18.49 31.76
C LEU A 141 15.53 19.50 30.94
N TRP A 142 14.79 20.38 31.62
CA TRP A 142 14.09 21.49 30.99
C TRP A 142 14.21 22.76 31.81
N LYS A 143 14.12 23.91 31.14
CA LYS A 143 14.22 25.22 31.77
C LYS A 143 12.96 25.52 32.60
N ARG A 144 13.06 25.47 33.93
CA ARG A 144 11.95 25.63 34.91
C ARG A 144 11.17 26.93 34.72
N SER A 145 11.82 28.00 34.26
CA SER A 145 11.15 29.29 34.02
C SER A 145 10.22 29.31 32.81
N THR A 146 10.26 28.28 31.97
CA THR A 146 9.55 28.23 30.68
C THR A 146 8.62 27.02 30.59
N TRP A 147 9.08 25.85 31.06
CA TRP A 147 8.41 24.57 30.87
C TRP A 147 8.08 23.89 32.21
N THR A 148 6.93 23.23 32.26
CA THR A 148 6.45 22.44 33.40
C THR A 148 6.25 20.99 32.94
N LYS A 149 6.63 20.01 33.76
CA LYS A 149 6.38 18.59 33.46
C LYS A 149 4.89 18.24 33.64
N ALA A 150 4.28 17.71 32.59
CA ALA A 150 2.95 17.11 32.62
C ALA A 150 3.02 15.61 32.96
N ASN A 151 3.78 14.84 32.17
CA ASN A 151 4.02 13.41 32.41
C ASN A 151 5.46 13.04 31.99
N GLY A 152 5.93 11.84 32.32
CA GLY A 152 7.24 11.33 31.90
C GLY A 152 7.55 9.97 32.49
N GLY A 153 8.14 9.10 31.68
CA GLY A 153 8.43 7.70 32.00
C GLY A 153 9.74 7.20 31.39
N ARG A 154 9.88 5.88 31.29
CA ARG A 154 11.04 5.19 30.72
C ARG A 154 10.57 3.94 29.96
N VAL A 155 11.18 3.67 28.81
CA VAL A 155 10.94 2.49 27.97
C VAL A 155 12.24 1.72 27.82
N GLN A 156 12.22 0.40 27.92
CA GLN A 156 13.36 -0.45 27.58
C GLN A 156 13.37 -0.67 26.06
N LEU A 157 14.48 -0.27 25.42
CA LEU A 157 14.70 -0.40 23.98
C LEU A 157 15.41 -1.70 23.62
N VAL A 158 16.20 -2.23 24.56
CA VAL A 158 16.99 -3.45 24.37
C VAL A 158 17.05 -4.19 25.70
N ASP A 159 16.63 -5.44 25.65
CA ASP A 159 16.73 -6.40 26.74
C ASP A 159 17.98 -7.27 26.59
N ASP A 160 18.75 -7.41 27.68
CA ASP A 160 19.89 -8.32 27.79
C ASP A 160 20.96 -8.07 26.69
N ASP A 161 21.46 -6.83 26.51
CA ASP A 161 22.61 -6.45 25.63
C ASP A 161 23.91 -7.12 26.14
N LYS A 162 24.03 -8.42 25.88
CA LYS A 162 25.18 -9.30 26.17
C LYS A 162 26.31 -8.97 25.21
N THR A 163 27.28 -8.20 25.69
CA THR A 163 28.42 -7.72 24.90
C THR A 163 29.75 -7.91 25.63
N TYR A 164 30.85 -7.47 25.03
CA TYR A 164 32.19 -7.58 25.60
C TYR A 164 32.85 -6.20 25.73
N TYR A 165 33.10 -5.79 26.98
CA TYR A 165 33.83 -4.57 27.30
C TYR A 165 35.23 -4.89 27.83
N LYS A 166 36.27 -4.39 27.15
CA LYS A 166 37.70 -4.66 27.47
C LYS A 166 38.01 -6.16 27.65
N GLY A 167 37.40 -7.01 26.82
CA GLY A 167 37.58 -8.47 26.84
C GLY A 167 36.82 -9.22 27.95
N ARG A 168 35.95 -8.56 28.71
CA ARG A 168 35.07 -9.19 29.72
C ARG A 168 33.62 -9.20 29.24
N PRO A 169 32.86 -10.28 29.44
CA PRO A 169 31.43 -10.28 29.16
C PRO A 169 30.74 -9.30 30.11
N VAL A 170 29.81 -8.52 29.58
CA VAL A 170 28.95 -7.59 30.31
C VAL A 170 27.55 -7.66 29.69
N THR A 171 26.52 -7.70 30.54
CA THR A 171 25.13 -7.51 30.10
C THR A 171 24.76 -6.07 30.40
N TRP A 172 24.20 -5.40 29.40
CA TRP A 172 23.70 -4.04 29.50
C TRP A 172 22.22 -4.00 29.13
N ASP A 173 21.50 -2.97 29.57
CA ASP A 173 20.13 -2.71 29.17
C ASP A 173 20.04 -1.29 28.61
N ARG A 174 19.31 -1.11 27.50
CA ARG A 174 19.19 0.19 26.84
C ARG A 174 17.79 0.73 27.04
N PHE A 175 17.70 2.02 27.38
CA PHE A 175 16.44 2.66 27.73
C PHE A 175 16.29 4.04 27.07
N ALA A 176 15.06 4.42 26.76
CA ALA A 176 14.66 5.80 26.52
C ALA A 176 13.98 6.37 27.76
N THR A 177 14.41 7.53 28.26
CA THR A 177 13.69 8.33 29.26
C THR A 177 12.93 9.43 28.52
N TRP A 178 11.65 9.63 28.80
CA TRP A 178 10.81 10.62 28.10
C TRP A 178 10.05 11.53 29.06
N VAL A 179 9.72 12.74 28.61
CA VAL A 179 8.94 13.74 29.35
C VAL A 179 8.02 14.49 28.40
N ILE A 180 6.75 14.69 28.79
CA ILE A 180 5.81 15.63 28.17
C ILE A 180 5.88 16.94 28.95
N LEU A 181 6.15 18.04 28.26
CA LEU A 181 6.40 19.36 28.83
C LEU A 181 5.39 20.38 28.30
N GLU A 182 4.74 21.11 29.20
CA GLU A 182 3.83 22.22 28.93
C GLU A 182 4.52 23.57 29.08
N ARG A 183 4.12 24.55 28.27
CA ARG A 183 4.46 25.97 28.42
C ARG A 183 3.19 26.79 28.67
N ALA A 184 3.34 27.92 29.36
CA ALA A 184 2.21 28.77 29.79
C ALA A 184 1.34 29.35 28.65
N ASP A 185 1.77 29.26 27.38
CA ASP A 185 0.98 29.61 26.19
C ASP A 185 0.18 28.43 25.60
N GLY A 186 0.15 27.28 26.29
CA GLY A 186 -0.56 26.07 25.88
C GLY A 186 0.26 25.16 24.94
N ALA A 187 1.51 25.49 24.64
CA ALA A 187 2.37 24.65 23.81
C ALA A 187 2.82 23.40 24.59
N VAL A 188 2.73 22.22 23.95
CA VAL A 188 3.23 20.94 24.49
C VAL A 188 4.34 20.40 23.60
N VAL A 189 5.42 19.92 24.22
CA VAL A 189 6.53 19.25 23.54
C VAL A 189 6.97 18.03 24.33
N SER A 190 7.25 16.95 23.62
CA SER A 190 7.80 15.72 24.19
C SER A 190 9.30 15.65 23.97
N VAL A 191 10.09 15.31 24.99
CA VAL A 191 11.55 15.18 24.89
C VAL A 191 11.99 13.79 25.34
N ILE A 192 12.81 13.13 24.52
CA ILE A 192 13.34 11.79 24.76
C ILE A 192 14.88 11.85 24.90
N ALA A 193 15.42 11.33 26.00
CA ALA A 193 16.84 11.03 26.19
C ALA A 193 17.10 9.52 26.00
N THR A 194 18.00 9.13 25.11
CA THR A 194 18.34 7.71 24.90
C THR A 194 19.84 7.48 24.64
N HIS A 195 20.34 6.28 24.91
CA HIS A 195 21.71 5.86 24.59
C HIS A 195 21.67 4.41 24.08
N LEU A 196 21.89 4.24 22.77
CA LEU A 196 21.77 2.93 22.10
C LEU A 196 23.03 2.07 22.20
N MET A 197 22.88 0.80 21.81
CA MET A 197 23.93 -0.22 21.89
C MET A 197 25.15 0.08 21.02
N THR A 198 26.27 -0.55 21.34
CA THR A 198 27.54 -0.37 20.61
C THR A 198 27.41 -0.64 19.11
N ASN A 199 28.06 0.23 18.33
CA ASN A 199 28.02 0.25 16.87
C ASN A 199 28.28 -1.14 16.23
N PRO A 200 27.28 -1.74 15.56
CA PRO A 200 27.41 -3.05 14.92
C PRO A 200 28.51 -3.11 13.85
N HIS A 201 28.77 -2.00 13.15
CA HIS A 201 29.76 -1.90 12.08
C HIS A 201 31.20 -1.73 12.62
N ARG A 202 31.38 -1.00 13.74
CA ARG A 202 32.69 -0.82 14.38
C ARG A 202 33.14 -2.04 15.18
N TRP A 203 32.20 -2.81 15.73
CA TRP A 203 32.48 -3.96 16.60
C TRP A 203 31.76 -5.24 16.14
N PRO A 204 31.99 -5.72 14.90
CA PRO A 204 31.22 -6.83 14.30
C PRO A 204 31.42 -8.20 14.99
N LYS A 205 32.38 -8.30 15.93
CA LYS A 205 32.60 -9.49 16.78
C LYS A 205 31.81 -9.45 18.09
N GLN A 206 31.09 -8.36 18.38
CA GLN A 206 30.09 -8.33 19.43
C GLN A 206 28.79 -8.85 18.82
N HIS A 207 28.29 -9.97 19.33
CA HIS A 207 27.03 -10.57 18.90
C HIS A 207 25.86 -9.83 19.57
N GLY A 208 24.64 -9.95 19.02
CA GLY A 208 23.44 -9.53 19.73
C GLY A 208 23.02 -10.60 20.75
N ASN A 209 22.01 -10.31 21.57
CA ASN A 209 21.40 -11.30 22.46
C ASN A 209 20.80 -12.44 21.62
N PRO A 210 21.32 -13.68 21.69
CA PRO A 210 20.83 -14.75 20.86
C PRO A 210 19.33 -14.98 21.13
N PRO A 211 18.50 -15.01 20.09
CA PRO A 211 18.93 -15.17 18.70
C PRO A 211 19.46 -13.91 17.96
N LEU A 212 18.91 -12.70 18.07
CA LEU A 212 19.21 -11.56 17.14
C LEU A 212 20.72 -11.32 16.85
N THR A 213 21.05 -11.07 15.57
CA THR A 213 22.36 -10.50 15.21
C THR A 213 22.49 -9.05 15.69
N ARG A 214 23.71 -8.54 15.81
CA ARG A 214 23.97 -7.19 16.36
C ARG A 214 23.27 -6.06 15.58
N PRO A 215 23.23 -6.04 14.23
CA PRO A 215 22.43 -5.06 13.49
C PRO A 215 20.92 -5.23 13.68
N GLN A 216 20.41 -6.46 13.80
CA GLN A 216 18.98 -6.72 13.99
C GLN A 216 18.52 -6.27 15.40
N GLN A 217 19.32 -6.52 16.43
CA GLN A 217 19.05 -6.03 17.78
C GLN A 217 19.07 -4.49 17.83
N TYR A 218 20.01 -3.86 17.11
CA TYR A 218 20.05 -2.40 16.98
C TYR A 218 18.79 -1.88 16.26
N ALA A 219 18.38 -2.52 15.16
CA ALA A 219 17.20 -2.15 14.40
C ALA A 219 15.93 -2.19 15.26
N ALA A 220 15.71 -3.29 16.01
CA ALA A 220 14.58 -3.46 16.91
C ALA A 220 14.53 -2.36 18.00
N GLY A 221 15.69 -2.00 18.57
CA GLY A 221 15.76 -0.89 19.54
C GLY A 221 15.43 0.49 18.95
N MET A 222 15.73 0.71 17.66
CA MET A 222 15.25 1.91 16.93
C MET A 222 13.74 1.85 16.64
N ASP A 223 13.18 0.66 16.38
CA ASP A 223 11.75 0.51 16.12
C ASP A 223 10.92 0.77 17.38
N ILE A 224 11.37 0.30 18.55
CA ILE A 224 10.75 0.64 19.85
C ILE A 224 10.86 2.15 20.14
N LEU A 225 11.98 2.79 19.80
CA LEU A 225 12.14 4.24 19.95
C LEU A 225 11.19 5.03 19.04
N LEU A 226 10.92 4.55 17.83
CA LEU A 226 9.95 5.15 16.91
C LEU A 226 8.50 4.92 17.36
N GLN A 227 8.17 3.76 17.94
CA GLN A 227 6.85 3.52 18.55
C GLN A 227 6.59 4.49 19.71
N LEU A 228 7.55 4.66 20.62
CA LEU A 228 7.49 5.66 21.69
C LEU A 228 7.32 7.08 21.13
N ARG A 229 8.04 7.44 20.05
CA ARG A 229 7.84 8.73 19.37
C ARG A 229 6.40 8.87 18.90
N ASN A 230 5.86 7.88 18.20
CA ASN A 230 4.53 7.96 17.60
C ASN A 230 3.43 8.14 18.65
N SER A 231 3.55 7.49 19.82
CA SER A 231 2.65 7.71 20.96
C SER A 231 2.74 9.13 21.50
N LEU A 232 3.97 9.66 21.68
CA LEU A 232 4.19 11.01 22.20
C LEU A 232 3.80 12.13 21.22
N ALA A 233 3.80 11.85 19.91
CA ALA A 233 3.47 12.79 18.85
C ALA A 233 2.01 13.25 18.86
N ALA A 234 1.10 12.44 19.41
CA ALA A 234 -0.32 12.79 19.59
C ALA A 234 -0.53 13.98 20.56
N HIS A 235 0.46 14.29 21.40
CA HIS A 235 0.40 15.38 22.39
C HIS A 235 1.05 16.68 21.88
N GLY A 236 2.05 16.56 21.01
CA GLY A 236 2.85 17.67 20.51
C GLY A 236 4.15 17.18 19.86
N PRO A 237 4.96 18.08 19.27
CA PRO A 237 6.21 17.70 18.60
C PRO A 237 7.16 16.95 19.53
N VAL A 238 7.87 15.95 18.99
CA VAL A 238 8.81 15.11 19.76
C VAL A 238 10.26 15.43 19.38
N LEU A 239 11.12 15.68 20.36
CA LEU A 239 12.55 15.91 20.17
C LEU A 239 13.35 14.79 20.84
N ILE A 240 14.33 14.21 20.14
CA ILE A 240 15.07 13.03 20.62
C ILE A 240 16.56 13.34 20.65
N GLY A 241 17.17 13.28 21.84
CA GLY A 241 18.60 13.48 22.04
C GLY A 241 19.28 12.22 22.55
N GLY A 242 20.42 11.86 21.98
CA GLY A 242 21.13 10.67 22.43
C GLY A 242 22.46 10.38 21.74
N ASP A 243 23.31 9.64 22.46
CA ASP A 243 24.40 8.86 21.88
C ASP A 243 23.79 7.62 21.20
N MET A 244 23.73 7.68 19.86
CA MET A 244 23.19 6.58 19.07
C MET A 244 24.26 5.51 18.79
N ASN A 245 25.53 5.73 19.11
CA ASN A 245 26.66 4.89 18.71
C ASN A 245 26.85 4.68 17.18
N THR A 246 25.91 5.05 16.30
CA THR A 246 26.05 5.02 14.82
C THR A 246 26.42 6.37 14.22
N GLN A 247 26.98 6.41 13.01
CA GLN A 247 27.32 7.68 12.33
C GLN A 247 26.14 8.22 11.52
N ALA A 248 26.05 9.55 11.37
CA ALA A 248 25.03 10.20 10.56
C ALA A 248 25.12 9.89 9.05
N SER A 249 26.29 9.47 8.59
CA SER A 249 26.53 8.98 7.22
C SER A 249 25.87 7.64 6.91
N TYR A 250 25.35 6.92 7.91
CA TYR A 250 24.75 5.59 7.75
C TYR A 250 23.27 5.66 7.31
N THR A 251 22.92 6.59 6.40
CA THR A 251 21.54 6.77 5.89
C THR A 251 21.07 5.61 5.03
N ASN A 252 21.99 4.82 4.47
CA ASN A 252 21.70 3.72 3.55
C ASN A 252 21.76 2.35 4.26
N LEU A 253 21.99 2.32 5.57
CA LEU A 253 21.97 1.10 6.38
C LEU A 253 20.63 1.03 7.12
N PRO A 254 19.68 0.17 6.72
CA PRO A 254 18.28 0.23 7.20
C PRO A 254 18.10 -0.05 8.70
N TRP A 255 19.15 -0.53 9.38
CA TRP A 255 19.18 -0.71 10.83
C TRP A 255 19.67 0.53 11.60
N ALA A 256 20.39 1.47 10.98
CA ALA A 256 21.07 2.56 11.68
C ALA A 256 20.13 3.73 12.03
N ALA A 257 20.48 4.50 13.08
CA ALA A 257 19.60 5.56 13.59
C ALA A 257 19.28 6.64 12.55
N ALA A 258 20.27 7.11 11.79
CA ALA A 258 20.06 8.14 10.77
C ALA A 258 19.12 7.67 9.64
N ALA A 259 19.20 6.40 9.22
CA ALA A 259 18.29 5.83 8.22
C ALA A 259 16.86 5.71 8.75
N LYS A 260 16.69 5.10 9.93
CA LYS A 260 15.41 4.91 10.62
C LYS A 260 14.70 6.25 10.86
N MET A 261 15.43 7.26 11.36
CA MET A 261 14.88 8.59 11.64
C MET A 261 14.57 9.37 10.36
N LYS A 262 15.42 9.30 9.31
CA LYS A 262 15.12 9.91 8.00
C LYS A 262 13.81 9.34 7.40
N ALA A 263 13.66 8.02 7.40
CA ALA A 263 12.45 7.35 6.92
C ALA A 263 11.20 7.76 7.72
N ALA A 264 11.36 8.08 9.00
CA ALA A 264 10.30 8.57 9.87
C ALA A 264 10.04 10.09 9.75
N GLY A 265 10.67 10.79 8.81
CA GLY A 265 10.49 12.23 8.59
C GLY A 265 11.24 13.14 9.57
N TYR A 266 12.33 12.66 10.17
CA TYR A 266 13.16 13.43 11.12
C TYR A 266 14.47 13.90 10.50
N GLY A 267 14.79 15.16 10.73
CA GLY A 267 16.12 15.72 10.55
C GLY A 267 16.95 15.59 11.83
N TRP A 268 18.23 15.98 11.75
CA TRP A 268 19.12 15.98 12.90
C TRP A 268 20.20 17.07 12.86
N GLN A 269 20.68 17.40 14.04
CA GLN A 269 22.01 17.94 14.28
C GLN A 269 22.83 16.85 14.97
N ASN A 270 24.08 16.65 14.57
CA ASN A 270 24.91 15.58 15.14
C ASN A 270 26.39 15.98 15.25
N GLN A 271 27.12 15.29 16.12
CA GLN A 271 28.59 15.27 16.10
C GLN A 271 29.04 13.83 16.40
N GLY A 272 29.80 13.23 15.49
CA GLY A 272 30.22 11.84 15.63
C GLY A 272 29.02 10.88 15.68
N VAL A 273 28.73 10.35 16.87
CA VAL A 273 27.65 9.41 17.16
C VAL A 273 26.51 9.99 18.00
N ASP A 274 26.65 11.24 18.45
CA ASP A 274 25.68 11.97 19.24
C ASP A 274 24.72 12.75 18.32
N PHE A 275 23.42 12.68 18.60
CA PHE A 275 22.37 13.31 17.79
C PHE A 275 21.37 14.10 18.64
N ILE A 276 20.83 15.15 18.03
CA ILE A 276 19.53 15.75 18.34
C ILE A 276 18.67 15.59 17.09
N PHE A 277 17.71 14.67 17.13
CA PHE A 277 16.69 14.51 16.10
C PHE A 277 15.47 15.38 16.40
N PHE A 278 14.87 15.92 15.34
CA PHE A 278 13.66 16.73 15.36
C PHE A 278 12.84 16.44 14.09
N PRO A 279 11.50 16.58 14.12
CA PRO A 279 10.68 16.37 12.94
C PRO A 279 11.02 17.39 11.85
N GLN A 280 10.90 17.00 10.57
CA GLN A 280 11.04 17.90 9.42
C GLN A 280 9.70 18.21 8.72
N TYR A 281 8.60 17.76 9.31
CA TYR A 281 7.23 18.08 8.92
C TYR A 281 6.64 19.20 9.81
N GLN A 282 5.44 19.68 9.47
CA GLN A 282 4.80 20.85 10.10
C GLN A 282 5.70 22.12 10.15
N GLY A 283 6.60 22.25 9.17
CA GLY A 283 7.53 23.37 9.08
C GLY A 283 8.66 23.37 10.12
N VAL A 284 8.81 22.33 10.94
CA VAL A 284 9.91 22.24 11.91
C VAL A 284 11.24 22.07 11.17
N ARG A 285 12.26 22.84 11.56
CA ARG A 285 13.58 22.81 10.92
C ARG A 285 14.70 23.28 11.83
N LEU A 286 15.91 22.76 11.61
CA LEU A 286 17.12 23.31 12.20
C LEU A 286 17.35 24.74 11.69
N GLU A 287 17.62 25.67 12.60
CA GLU A 287 18.18 26.99 12.27
C GLU A 287 19.68 27.00 12.41
N GLN A 288 20.19 26.40 13.49
CA GLN A 288 21.60 26.47 13.81
C GLN A 288 22.02 25.28 14.67
N GLY A 289 23.02 24.56 14.19
CA GLY A 289 23.77 23.59 14.97
C GLY A 289 24.99 24.23 15.63
N TRP A 290 25.34 23.74 16.80
CA TRP A 290 26.65 23.95 17.43
C TRP A 290 27.17 22.63 17.99
N ASP A 291 28.47 22.57 18.18
CA ASP A 291 29.14 21.54 18.95
C ASP A 291 30.35 22.13 19.71
N GLY A 292 30.87 21.42 20.70
CA GLY A 292 32.06 21.87 21.42
C GLY A 292 32.66 20.85 22.38
N THR A 293 33.86 21.14 22.86
CA THR A 293 34.58 20.25 23.79
C THR A 293 34.11 20.44 25.23
N MET A 294 33.94 19.32 25.94
CA MET A 294 33.65 19.27 27.38
C MET A 294 34.63 18.30 28.08
N VAL A 295 34.46 18.08 29.39
CA VAL A 295 35.24 17.05 30.11
C VAL A 295 34.54 15.70 29.92
N SER A 296 34.64 15.19 28.71
CA SER A 296 34.13 13.90 28.24
C SER A 296 34.98 13.46 27.04
N ASP A 297 34.90 12.19 26.67
CA ASP A 297 35.38 11.69 25.38
C ASP A 297 34.41 12.01 24.22
N HIS A 298 33.21 12.52 24.54
CA HIS A 298 32.25 13.07 23.58
C HIS A 298 32.29 14.61 23.54
N ARG A 299 31.83 15.18 22.43
CA ARG A 299 31.55 16.63 22.32
C ARG A 299 30.09 16.86 22.72
N TRP A 300 29.80 18.02 23.30
CA TRP A 300 28.40 18.42 23.46
C TRP A 300 27.91 18.96 22.12
N ILE A 301 26.62 18.80 21.84
CA ILE A 301 25.96 19.38 20.67
C ILE A 301 24.74 20.19 21.10
N SER A 302 24.36 21.17 20.29
CA SER A 302 23.12 21.91 20.47
C SER A 302 22.49 22.25 19.13
N ALA A 303 21.16 22.22 19.08
CA ALA A 303 20.33 22.52 17.94
C ALA A 303 19.33 23.61 18.33
N ARG A 304 19.35 24.75 17.64
CA ARG A 304 18.23 25.68 17.64
C ARG A 304 17.29 25.28 16.51
N ILE A 305 16.07 24.94 16.88
CA ILE A 305 15.04 24.40 16.01
C ILE A 305 13.92 25.44 15.96
N ALA A 306 13.54 25.87 14.74
CA ALA A 306 12.34 26.66 14.57
C ALA A 306 11.15 25.70 14.59
N MET A 307 10.21 25.93 15.51
CA MET A 307 9.04 25.06 15.69
C MET A 307 7.87 25.50 14.81
N ASN A 308 7.85 26.77 14.38
CA ASN A 308 6.96 27.30 13.34
C ASN A 308 5.45 27.00 13.51
N GLY A 309 4.99 26.77 14.74
CA GLY A 309 3.59 26.44 15.02
C GLY A 309 3.26 24.95 14.92
N ALA A 310 4.25 24.07 14.82
CA ALA A 310 4.05 22.63 14.92
C ALA A 310 3.36 22.26 16.23
N GLY A 311 2.39 21.37 16.14
CA GLY A 311 1.53 20.93 17.23
C GLY A 311 1.46 19.41 17.30
N PRO A 312 0.42 18.86 17.94
CA PRO A 312 0.16 17.42 17.90
C PRO A 312 -0.01 16.92 16.47
N GLU A 313 0.51 15.73 16.20
CA GLU A 313 0.22 14.97 14.99
C GLU A 313 -1.14 14.28 15.15
N SER A 314 -1.94 14.24 14.08
CA SER A 314 -3.20 13.49 14.07
C SER A 314 -2.91 12.02 14.37
N ALA A 315 -3.25 11.53 15.57
CA ALA A 315 -3.08 10.11 15.87
C ALA A 315 -3.99 9.28 14.94
N PRO A 316 -3.62 8.02 14.64
CA PRO A 316 -4.56 7.07 14.07
C PRO A 316 -5.75 6.83 15.02
N GLY A 317 -6.74 6.14 14.47
CA GLY A 317 -8.15 6.19 14.86
C GLY A 317 -9.10 5.75 13.73
N PRO A 318 -8.67 5.34 12.52
CA PRO A 318 -7.62 5.86 11.63
C PRO A 318 -8.21 6.95 10.71
N ALA A 319 -8.38 8.21 11.14
CA ALA A 319 -8.17 8.82 12.46
C ALA A 319 -9.53 9.04 13.17
N ALA A 320 -9.67 9.37 14.47
CA ALA A 320 -8.81 10.00 15.50
C ALA A 320 -9.42 9.70 16.90
N THR A 321 -8.77 9.74 18.08
CA THR A 321 -7.35 9.70 18.51
C THR A 321 -7.32 9.22 19.98
N SER A 322 -6.40 8.31 20.36
CA SER A 322 -5.95 7.94 21.73
C SER A 322 -6.93 7.47 22.82
N GLY A 323 -6.65 6.28 23.39
CA GLY A 323 -6.96 5.86 24.77
C GLY A 323 -8.35 5.24 25.03
N GLY A 324 -8.52 3.97 25.41
CA GLY A 324 -7.61 2.82 25.57
C GLY A 324 -8.47 1.55 25.72
N VAL A 325 -7.98 0.30 25.76
CA VAL A 325 -6.63 -0.26 25.89
C VAL A 325 -6.58 -1.57 25.11
N VAL A 326 -5.53 -1.80 24.31
CA VAL A 326 -5.09 -3.15 23.90
C VAL A 326 -3.57 -3.23 23.98
N ASN A 327 -3.09 -4.40 24.38
CA ASN A 327 -1.75 -4.60 24.95
C ASN A 327 -0.66 -4.82 23.89
N ALA A 328 0.61 -4.78 24.33
CA ALA A 328 1.78 -4.98 23.48
C ALA A 328 1.82 -6.35 22.77
N ALA A 329 1.58 -6.36 21.45
CA ALA A 329 1.79 -7.51 20.58
C ALA A 329 2.19 -7.16 19.12
N ASP A 330 1.66 -6.07 18.55
CA ASP A 330 1.64 -5.86 17.09
C ASP A 330 2.82 -5.05 16.50
N THR A 331 4.05 -5.40 16.90
CA THR A 331 5.19 -5.35 15.96
C THR A 331 5.82 -6.73 15.73
N ALA A 332 4.97 -7.70 15.44
CA ALA A 332 5.12 -8.35 14.14
C ALA A 332 4.05 -7.76 13.22
N ARG A 333 4.41 -7.32 12.01
CA ARG A 333 3.56 -7.72 10.89
C ARG A 333 3.88 -9.21 10.70
N PRO A 334 2.93 -10.14 10.82
CA PRO A 334 3.02 -11.33 10.00
C PRO A 334 3.16 -10.90 8.54
N ALA A 335 3.58 -11.81 7.66
CA ALA A 335 3.30 -11.58 6.25
C ALA A 335 1.79 -11.29 6.07
N GLU A 336 1.42 -10.35 5.21
CA GLU A 336 0.08 -10.41 4.58
C GLU A 336 0.19 -11.57 3.59
N PRO A 337 -0.64 -12.61 3.70
CA PRO A 337 -2.07 -12.61 4.06
C PRO A 337 -3.09 -11.98 3.08
N PRO A 338 -2.99 -12.08 1.74
CA PRO A 338 -4.03 -11.61 0.82
C PRO A 338 -5.18 -12.63 0.66
N SER A 339 -5.96 -12.50 -0.42
CA SER A 339 -7.19 -13.26 -0.77
C SER A 339 -8.40 -13.13 0.17
N GLY A 340 -8.21 -12.88 1.46
CA GLY A 340 -9.32 -12.79 2.44
C GLY A 340 -10.12 -11.48 2.42
N ASP A 341 -9.50 -10.36 2.08
CA ASP A 341 -10.11 -9.04 2.32
C ASP A 341 -11.17 -8.63 1.28
N VAL A 342 -11.17 -9.18 0.07
CA VAL A 342 -12.22 -8.90 -0.94
C VAL A 342 -13.57 -9.49 -0.50
N LEU A 343 -13.58 -10.73 0.01
CA LEU A 343 -14.81 -11.34 0.55
C LEU A 343 -15.26 -10.62 1.83
N ALA A 344 -14.33 -10.19 2.69
CA ALA A 344 -14.65 -9.39 3.86
C ALA A 344 -15.25 -8.01 3.50
N GLN A 345 -14.78 -7.36 2.42
CA GLN A 345 -15.38 -6.12 1.91
C GLN A 345 -16.76 -6.35 1.30
N LEU A 346 -16.94 -7.41 0.49
CA LEU A 346 -18.23 -7.82 -0.07
C LEU A 346 -19.28 -8.11 1.01
N MET A 347 -18.90 -8.81 2.11
CA MET A 347 -19.79 -9.02 3.25
C MET A 347 -20.23 -7.71 3.90
N ARG A 348 -19.32 -6.74 4.07
CA ARG A 348 -19.61 -5.44 4.69
C ARG A 348 -20.52 -4.58 3.83
N LEU A 349 -20.44 -4.69 2.51
CA LEU A 349 -21.33 -4.02 1.56
C LEU A 349 -22.71 -4.71 1.50
N ARG A 350 -22.74 -6.04 1.33
CA ARG A 350 -23.98 -6.82 1.16
C ARG A 350 -24.91 -6.79 2.37
N PHE A 351 -24.34 -6.72 3.58
CA PHE A 351 -25.10 -6.74 4.83
C PHE A 351 -25.20 -5.37 5.53
N ALA A 352 -24.83 -4.27 4.85
CA ALA A 352 -24.90 -2.92 5.42
C ALA A 352 -26.30 -2.50 5.88
N SER A 353 -27.35 -3.08 5.29
CA SER A 353 -28.76 -2.82 5.63
C SER A 353 -29.32 -3.71 6.74
N SER A 354 -28.87 -4.98 6.86
CA SER A 354 -29.38 -5.97 7.82
C SER A 354 -28.49 -6.16 9.05
N TYR A 355 -27.19 -5.87 8.95
CA TYR A 355 -26.25 -5.85 10.08
C TYR A 355 -25.27 -4.66 9.97
N PRO A 356 -25.74 -3.42 10.24
CA PRO A 356 -25.02 -2.17 9.87
C PRO A 356 -23.66 -1.94 10.56
N ALA A 357 -23.28 -2.80 11.52
CA ALA A 357 -22.06 -2.67 12.32
C ALA A 357 -20.95 -3.65 11.90
N MET A 358 -21.06 -4.37 10.78
CA MET A 358 -20.06 -5.38 10.38
C MET A 358 -18.67 -4.78 10.12
N THR A 359 -17.71 -5.11 10.97
CA THR A 359 -16.29 -4.82 10.78
C THR A 359 -15.59 -5.92 9.96
N ALA A 360 -14.38 -5.63 9.47
CA ALA A 360 -13.58 -6.62 8.74
C ALA A 360 -13.17 -7.80 9.63
N GLU A 361 -12.99 -7.57 10.93
CA GLU A 361 -12.73 -8.63 11.90
C GLU A 361 -13.92 -9.61 11.98
N GLN A 362 -15.14 -9.08 12.13
CA GLN A 362 -16.36 -9.88 12.23
C GLN A 362 -16.63 -10.69 10.96
N ALA A 363 -16.41 -10.11 9.78
CA ALA A 363 -16.50 -10.82 8.51
C ALA A 363 -15.47 -11.96 8.40
N ARG A 364 -14.20 -11.70 8.78
CA ARG A 364 -13.15 -12.74 8.78
C ARG A 364 -13.45 -13.87 9.78
N ASN A 365 -13.96 -13.55 10.97
CA ASN A 365 -14.35 -14.56 11.96
C ASN A 365 -15.53 -15.43 11.50
N ALA A 366 -16.51 -14.86 10.79
CA ALA A 366 -17.57 -15.64 10.14
C ALA A 366 -17.03 -16.58 9.05
N ILE A 367 -16.09 -16.10 8.22
CA ILE A 367 -15.38 -16.91 7.22
C ILE A 367 -14.62 -18.07 7.89
N THR A 368 -13.95 -17.84 9.02
CA THR A 368 -13.26 -18.90 9.78
C THR A 368 -14.23 -19.96 10.31
N ILE A 369 -15.39 -19.57 10.84
CA ILE A 369 -16.42 -20.53 11.28
C ILE A 369 -16.93 -21.36 10.09
N ALA A 370 -17.19 -20.72 8.94
CA ALA A 370 -17.64 -21.41 7.72
C ALA A 370 -16.57 -22.36 7.14
N GLN A 371 -15.30 -21.96 7.19
CA GLN A 371 -14.19 -22.84 6.81
C GLN A 371 -14.13 -24.07 7.71
N VAL A 372 -14.20 -23.92 9.03
CA VAL A 372 -14.19 -25.07 9.97
C VAL A 372 -15.42 -25.96 9.79
N ALA A 373 -16.61 -25.39 9.58
CA ALA A 373 -17.83 -26.14 9.30
C ALA A 373 -17.68 -27.00 8.03
N ARG A 374 -17.17 -26.42 6.94
CA ARG A 374 -16.89 -27.13 5.68
C ARG A 374 -15.84 -28.23 5.86
N ASP A 375 -14.79 -27.96 6.64
CA ASP A 375 -13.70 -28.88 6.93
C ASP A 375 -14.14 -30.10 7.75
N LEU A 376 -15.24 -29.95 8.51
CA LEU A 376 -15.91 -30.97 9.31
C LEU A 376 -17.18 -31.55 8.63
N GLN A 377 -17.46 -31.16 7.38
CA GLN A 377 -18.67 -31.56 6.64
C GLN A 377 -19.99 -31.24 7.37
N VAL A 378 -19.99 -30.20 8.20
CA VAL A 378 -21.19 -29.75 8.94
C VAL A 378 -22.23 -29.23 7.94
N PRO A 379 -23.48 -29.73 7.95
CA PRO A 379 -24.54 -29.25 7.07
C PRO A 379 -24.81 -27.76 7.25
N ARG A 380 -25.35 -27.09 6.22
CA ARG A 380 -25.76 -25.66 6.22
C ARG A 380 -26.40 -25.22 7.54
N TYR A 381 -27.35 -25.99 8.07
CA TYR A 381 -28.04 -25.65 9.30
C TYR A 381 -27.12 -25.58 10.53
N GLY A 382 -26.12 -26.47 10.63
CA GLY A 382 -25.12 -26.43 11.70
C GLY A 382 -24.19 -25.22 11.60
N LEU A 383 -23.87 -24.78 10.38
CA LEU A 383 -23.15 -23.52 10.16
C LEU A 383 -24.01 -22.31 10.58
N GLN A 384 -25.30 -22.28 10.23
CA GLN A 384 -26.22 -21.23 10.64
C GLN A 384 -26.33 -21.13 12.17
N ILE A 385 -26.44 -22.27 12.87
CA ILE A 385 -26.40 -22.34 14.34
C ILE A 385 -25.09 -21.78 14.90
N ALA A 386 -23.94 -22.13 14.32
CA ALA A 386 -22.64 -21.63 14.78
C ALA A 386 -22.46 -20.12 14.58
N ILE A 387 -22.88 -19.58 13.42
CA ILE A 387 -22.83 -18.14 13.13
C ILE A 387 -23.75 -17.37 14.06
N ALA A 388 -25.01 -17.81 14.23
CA ALA A 388 -25.95 -17.17 15.16
C ALA A 388 -25.45 -17.22 16.61
N THR A 389 -24.84 -18.33 17.03
CA THR A 389 -24.21 -18.45 18.35
C THR A 389 -23.08 -17.44 18.51
N ALA A 390 -22.14 -17.36 17.56
CA ALA A 390 -21.03 -16.42 17.64
C ALA A 390 -21.48 -14.94 17.55
N ILE A 391 -22.55 -14.64 16.80
CA ILE A 391 -23.18 -13.31 16.82
C ILE A 391 -23.79 -13.03 18.20
N GLN A 392 -24.46 -13.99 18.83
CA GLN A 392 -25.05 -13.78 20.15
C GLN A 392 -23.99 -13.62 21.25
N GLU A 393 -23.01 -14.53 21.32
CA GLU A 393 -21.99 -14.58 22.37
C GLU A 393 -20.95 -13.46 22.28
N SER A 394 -20.53 -13.08 21.06
CA SER A 394 -19.41 -12.15 20.87
C SER A 394 -19.62 -11.12 19.76
N LYS A 395 -20.79 -11.11 19.11
CA LYS A 395 -21.05 -10.31 17.90
C LYS A 395 -20.05 -10.60 16.77
N LEU A 396 -19.50 -11.82 16.71
CA LEU A 396 -18.39 -12.24 15.82
C LEU A 396 -17.03 -11.56 16.11
N VAL A 397 -16.80 -10.99 17.30
CA VAL A 397 -15.51 -10.41 17.71
C VAL A 397 -14.72 -11.44 18.53
N ASN A 398 -13.42 -11.61 18.30
CA ASN A 398 -12.66 -12.65 19.00
C ASN A 398 -12.18 -12.18 20.39
N LEU A 399 -13.12 -12.08 21.34
CA LEU A 399 -12.89 -11.45 22.64
C LEU A 399 -11.86 -12.19 23.52
N THR A 400 -10.89 -11.45 24.03
CA THR A 400 -9.86 -11.94 24.98
C THR A 400 -10.34 -11.98 26.44
N GLY A 401 -11.61 -11.67 26.70
CA GLY A 401 -12.26 -11.54 28.02
C GLY A 401 -13.80 -11.59 27.92
N GLY A 402 -14.48 -11.84 29.04
CA GLY A 402 -15.94 -11.93 29.11
C GLY A 402 -16.44 -12.22 30.54
N ASP A 403 -17.63 -12.82 30.70
CA ASP A 403 -18.11 -13.21 32.03
C ASP A 403 -17.22 -14.28 32.68
N ARG A 404 -16.78 -14.00 33.91
CA ARG A 404 -15.82 -14.79 34.70
C ARG A 404 -14.49 -15.02 33.96
N ASP A 405 -14.39 -16.12 33.23
CA ASP A 405 -13.21 -16.57 32.49
C ASP A 405 -13.55 -16.99 31.05
N SER A 406 -14.71 -16.57 30.51
CA SER A 406 -15.06 -16.82 29.11
C SER A 406 -14.13 -16.10 28.13
N GLY A 407 -14.03 -16.63 26.91
CA GLY A 407 -13.24 -16.02 25.84
C GLY A 407 -13.52 -16.65 24.47
N GLY A 408 -13.03 -15.98 23.43
CA GLY A 408 -13.19 -16.35 22.04
C GLY A 408 -14.58 -16.08 21.47
N LEU A 409 -14.73 -16.42 20.18
CA LEU A 409 -15.97 -16.23 19.40
C LEU A 409 -17.22 -16.81 20.06
N PHE A 410 -17.05 -17.92 20.78
CA PHE A 410 -18.11 -18.72 21.39
C PHE A 410 -18.20 -18.55 22.92
N GLN A 411 -17.43 -17.63 23.52
CA GLN A 411 -17.39 -17.37 24.97
C GLN A 411 -17.21 -18.63 25.84
N GLN A 412 -16.42 -19.58 25.35
CA GLN A 412 -16.10 -20.83 26.04
C GLN A 412 -15.22 -20.58 27.26
N ARG A 413 -15.41 -21.39 28.32
CA ARG A 413 -14.82 -21.17 29.66
C ARG A 413 -13.82 -22.27 30.07
N PRO A 414 -12.54 -21.94 30.32
CA PRO A 414 -11.53 -22.90 30.79
C PRO A 414 -11.92 -23.60 32.09
N SER A 415 -12.46 -22.88 33.08
CA SER A 415 -12.90 -23.45 34.36
C SER A 415 -14.09 -24.42 34.26
N THR A 416 -14.73 -24.53 33.10
CA THR A 416 -15.77 -25.54 32.81
C THR A 416 -15.32 -26.57 31.78
N GLY A 417 -14.02 -26.72 31.54
CA GLY A 417 -13.45 -27.83 30.76
C GLY A 417 -13.34 -27.63 29.25
N TRP A 418 -13.60 -26.43 28.72
CA TRP A 418 -13.53 -26.15 27.27
C TRP A 418 -12.10 -26.04 26.70
N GLY A 419 -11.06 -26.09 27.53
CA GLY A 419 -9.65 -25.97 27.11
C GLY A 419 -8.89 -24.93 27.93
N SER A 420 -7.61 -24.73 27.64
CA SER A 420 -6.82 -23.63 28.22
C SER A 420 -7.22 -22.27 27.66
N ARG A 421 -6.74 -21.18 28.28
CA ARG A 421 -7.04 -19.81 27.81
C ARG A 421 -6.66 -19.60 26.35
N ALA A 422 -5.48 -20.09 25.94
CA ALA A 422 -4.99 -19.93 24.57
C ALA A 422 -5.82 -20.71 23.54
N GLU A 423 -6.40 -21.84 23.94
CA GLU A 423 -7.23 -22.69 23.07
C GLU A 423 -8.62 -22.08 22.87
N VAL A 424 -9.30 -21.64 23.95
CA VAL A 424 -10.64 -21.02 23.83
C VAL A 424 -10.63 -19.66 23.12
N THR A 425 -9.51 -18.92 23.14
CA THR A 425 -9.36 -17.66 22.38
C THR A 425 -8.82 -17.85 20.96
N ASN A 426 -8.60 -19.09 20.50
CA ASN A 426 -8.22 -19.37 19.12
C ASN A 426 -9.50 -19.66 18.29
N PRO A 427 -9.83 -18.84 17.27
CA PRO A 427 -11.06 -18.99 16.49
C PRO A 427 -11.29 -20.39 15.88
N VAL A 428 -10.22 -21.03 15.39
CA VAL A 428 -10.30 -22.34 14.74
C VAL A 428 -10.52 -23.45 15.77
N LEU A 429 -9.80 -23.40 16.89
CA LEU A 429 -9.94 -24.38 17.96
C LEU A 429 -11.29 -24.27 18.67
N ALA A 430 -11.74 -23.04 18.98
CA ALA A 430 -13.04 -22.78 19.58
C ALA A 430 -14.21 -23.21 18.67
N ALA A 431 -14.09 -22.99 17.34
CA ALA A 431 -15.08 -23.48 16.38
C ALA A 431 -15.11 -25.01 16.28
N ARG A 432 -13.94 -25.68 16.26
CA ARG A 432 -13.88 -27.15 16.31
C ARG A 432 -14.48 -27.70 17.60
N ALA A 433 -14.23 -27.05 18.73
CA ALA A 433 -14.84 -27.41 20.01
C ALA A 433 -16.35 -27.18 20.00
N PHE A 434 -16.84 -26.08 19.42
CA PHE A 434 -18.27 -25.83 19.24
C PHE A 434 -18.95 -26.92 18.41
N PHE A 435 -18.29 -27.46 17.38
CA PHE A 435 -18.84 -28.56 16.58
C PHE A 435 -18.68 -29.95 17.21
N GLY A 436 -17.73 -30.16 18.13
CA GLY A 436 -17.50 -31.44 18.84
C GLY A 436 -16.21 -32.18 18.44
N GLU A 437 -15.49 -31.67 17.45
CA GLU A 437 -14.32 -32.33 16.83
C GLU A 437 -13.00 -31.70 17.30
N ALA A 438 -12.84 -31.58 18.62
CA ALA A 438 -11.69 -30.96 19.28
C ALA A 438 -10.99 -31.88 20.28
N GLN A 439 -9.68 -32.09 20.11
CA GLN A 439 -8.88 -32.96 20.99
C GLN A 439 -8.55 -32.34 22.36
N HIS A 440 -8.75 -31.03 22.55
CA HIS A 440 -8.36 -30.29 23.76
C HIS A 440 -9.50 -30.15 24.80
N THR A 441 -10.70 -30.63 24.50
CA THR A 441 -11.84 -30.62 25.43
C THR A 441 -12.61 -31.94 25.38
N GLY A 442 -13.24 -32.29 26.50
CA GLY A 442 -14.21 -33.40 26.59
C GLY A 442 -15.65 -32.92 26.71
N ASN A 443 -15.92 -31.63 26.50
CA ASN A 443 -17.29 -31.11 26.45
C ASN A 443 -17.92 -31.43 25.09
N PRO A 444 -19.18 -31.89 25.06
CA PRO A 444 -19.88 -32.19 23.80
C PRO A 444 -20.13 -30.91 23.00
N GLY A 445 -19.78 -30.93 21.72
CA GLY A 445 -20.16 -29.90 20.75
C GLY A 445 -21.44 -30.26 20.01
N LEU A 446 -21.80 -29.44 19.01
CA LEU A 446 -23.07 -29.54 18.29
C LEU A 446 -23.32 -30.92 17.69
N LEU A 447 -22.31 -31.54 17.06
CA LEU A 447 -22.45 -32.86 16.44
C LEU A 447 -22.64 -33.99 17.45
N ASP A 448 -22.21 -33.82 18.69
CA ASP A 448 -22.38 -34.78 19.79
C ASP A 448 -23.79 -34.73 20.41
N ILE A 449 -24.57 -33.67 20.15
CA ILE A 449 -25.92 -33.50 20.70
C ILE A 449 -26.93 -34.37 19.91
N PRO A 450 -27.56 -35.40 20.52
CA PRO A 450 -28.45 -36.29 19.77
C PRO A 450 -29.68 -35.55 19.24
N GLY A 451 -29.85 -35.59 17.91
CA GLY A 451 -31.02 -35.01 17.23
C GLY A 451 -30.98 -33.49 17.06
N TRP A 452 -29.81 -32.84 17.18
CA TRP A 452 -29.64 -31.40 17.00
C TRP A 452 -30.22 -30.86 15.68
N GLN A 453 -30.26 -31.67 14.63
CA GLN A 453 -30.80 -31.31 13.32
C GLN A 453 -32.31 -31.03 13.33
N ASN A 454 -33.03 -31.54 14.34
CA ASN A 454 -34.47 -31.35 14.54
C ASN A 454 -34.79 -30.37 15.69
N MET A 455 -33.76 -29.81 16.33
CA MET A 455 -33.92 -28.74 17.32
C MET A 455 -34.06 -27.41 16.61
N THR A 456 -34.78 -26.45 17.20
CA THR A 456 -34.70 -25.07 16.72
C THR A 456 -33.28 -24.54 16.93
N LEU A 457 -32.87 -23.53 16.15
CA LEU A 457 -31.51 -22.97 16.22
C LEU A 457 -31.11 -22.61 17.64
N THR A 458 -32.06 -22.04 18.38
CA THR A 458 -31.96 -21.63 19.77
C THR A 458 -31.76 -22.82 20.72
N GLN A 459 -32.53 -23.90 20.53
CA GLN A 459 -32.37 -25.14 21.32
C GLN A 459 -31.01 -25.82 21.05
N ALA A 460 -30.57 -25.85 19.79
CA ALA A 460 -29.30 -26.43 19.40
C ALA A 460 -28.10 -25.62 19.95
N ALA A 461 -28.10 -24.30 19.79
CA ALA A 461 -27.10 -23.40 20.36
C ALA A 461 -27.04 -23.54 21.89
N GLN A 462 -28.19 -23.56 22.56
CA GLN A 462 -28.29 -23.69 24.01
C GLN A 462 -27.84 -25.08 24.53
N ALA A 463 -28.05 -26.16 23.77
CA ALA A 463 -27.60 -27.50 24.15
C ALA A 463 -26.07 -27.58 24.27
N VAL A 464 -25.35 -26.85 23.41
CA VAL A 464 -23.88 -26.70 23.44
C VAL A 464 -23.46 -25.69 24.51
N GLN A 465 -24.00 -24.47 24.47
CA GLN A 465 -23.50 -23.35 25.30
C GLN A 465 -23.97 -23.35 26.75
N ARG A 466 -25.20 -23.84 27.03
CA ARG A 466 -25.84 -23.82 28.35
C ARG A 466 -25.86 -22.41 28.98
N SER A 467 -26.16 -21.41 28.16
CA SER A 467 -26.21 -20.00 28.55
C SER A 467 -27.34 -19.69 29.54
N GLY A 468 -27.19 -18.58 30.28
CA GLY A 468 -28.22 -18.07 31.20
C GLY A 468 -29.43 -17.42 30.50
N TYR A 469 -29.33 -17.16 29.19
CA TYR A 469 -30.37 -16.53 28.38
C TYR A 469 -30.69 -17.39 27.15
N PRO A 470 -31.35 -18.55 27.33
CA PRO A 470 -31.50 -19.56 26.28
C PRO A 470 -32.16 -19.02 25.00
N ASP A 471 -33.14 -18.13 25.11
CA ASP A 471 -33.92 -17.66 23.96
C ASP A 471 -33.21 -16.58 23.11
N ALA A 472 -32.04 -16.09 23.55
CA ALA A 472 -31.39 -14.94 22.94
C ALA A 472 -30.75 -15.20 21.55
N TYR A 473 -30.60 -16.47 21.16
CA TYR A 473 -30.06 -16.84 19.84
C TYR A 473 -31.05 -16.61 18.69
N ALA A 474 -32.36 -16.71 18.95
CA ALA A 474 -33.42 -16.67 17.92
C ALA A 474 -33.39 -15.40 17.06
N GLN A 475 -33.07 -14.25 17.67
CA GLN A 475 -33.07 -12.95 16.99
C GLN A 475 -32.01 -12.83 15.86
N TRP A 476 -31.07 -13.78 15.77
CA TRP A 476 -30.00 -13.79 14.77
C TRP A 476 -30.22 -14.84 13.68
N GLU A 477 -31.34 -15.58 13.70
CA GLU A 477 -31.59 -16.71 12.79
C GLU A 477 -31.58 -16.29 11.32
N ASP A 478 -32.23 -15.18 10.97
CA ASP A 478 -32.27 -14.63 9.60
C ASP A 478 -30.88 -14.13 9.14
N VAL A 479 -30.24 -13.26 9.94
CA VAL A 479 -28.92 -12.68 9.61
C VAL A 479 -27.84 -13.77 9.50
N ALA A 480 -27.88 -14.77 10.39
CA ALA A 480 -26.99 -15.92 10.30
C ALA A 480 -27.33 -16.81 9.10
N GLY A 481 -28.61 -16.87 8.69
CA GLY A 481 -29.06 -17.51 7.45
C GLY A 481 -28.40 -16.88 6.24
N ASP A 482 -28.57 -15.57 6.04
CA ASP A 482 -28.00 -14.87 4.88
C ASP A 482 -26.46 -14.96 4.81
N ILE A 483 -25.79 -14.85 5.97
CA ILE A 483 -24.33 -15.03 6.09
C ILE A 483 -23.94 -16.47 5.73
N THR A 484 -24.74 -17.46 6.15
CA THR A 484 -24.49 -18.88 5.84
C THR A 484 -24.74 -19.18 4.37
N ASP A 485 -25.75 -18.59 3.74
CA ASP A 485 -26.03 -18.78 2.30
C ASP A 485 -24.95 -18.17 1.40
N LEU A 486 -24.35 -17.03 1.81
CA LEU A 486 -23.17 -16.48 1.14
C LEU A 486 -21.92 -17.37 1.31
N LEU A 487 -21.76 -18.04 2.45
CA LEU A 487 -20.53 -18.77 2.80
C LEU A 487 -20.61 -20.30 2.59
N GLY A 488 -21.79 -20.86 2.29
CA GLY A 488 -22.09 -22.27 2.58
C GLY A 488 -22.27 -23.25 1.41
N GLY A 489 -22.65 -22.83 0.20
CA GLY A 489 -22.90 -23.75 -0.92
C GLY A 489 -21.61 -24.27 -1.60
N ASP A 490 -21.59 -25.32 -2.45
CA ASP A 490 -22.61 -26.24 -3.02
C ASP A 490 -24.06 -25.72 -3.08
N LEU A 491 -24.44 -25.23 -4.26
CA LEU A 491 -25.80 -24.80 -4.60
C LEU A 491 -26.78 -25.99 -4.62
N PRO A 492 -27.86 -25.98 -3.82
CA PRO A 492 -29.10 -26.64 -4.21
C PRO A 492 -29.83 -25.76 -5.24
N ASP A 493 -30.48 -26.38 -6.23
CA ASP A 493 -31.37 -25.66 -7.14
C ASP A 493 -32.44 -24.89 -6.33
N LEU A 494 -32.49 -23.57 -6.50
CA LEU A 494 -33.55 -22.74 -5.91
C LEU A 494 -34.81 -22.78 -6.79
N PRO A 495 -36.01 -22.84 -6.19
CA PRO A 495 -37.25 -23.16 -6.91
C PRO A 495 -37.81 -22.01 -7.77
N ASP A 496 -38.46 -22.37 -8.87
CA ASP A 496 -39.22 -21.48 -9.77
C ASP A 496 -40.48 -20.89 -9.09
N ASP A 497 -40.34 -19.87 -8.23
CA ASP A 497 -41.49 -19.09 -7.72
C ASP A 497 -41.49 -17.59 -8.10
N GLY A 498 -40.48 -17.15 -8.86
CA GLY A 498 -40.47 -15.84 -9.51
C GLY A 498 -40.27 -14.64 -8.59
N SER A 499 -39.78 -14.85 -7.36
CA SER A 499 -39.60 -13.79 -6.35
C SER A 499 -38.14 -13.34 -6.11
N THR A 500 -37.27 -13.41 -7.12
CA THR A 500 -35.97 -12.70 -7.08
C THR A 500 -36.08 -11.31 -7.71
N THR A 501 -35.58 -10.28 -7.03
CA THR A 501 -35.43 -8.94 -7.61
C THR A 501 -34.51 -9.00 -8.82
N ASN A 502 -35.06 -8.66 -10.00
CA ASN A 502 -34.50 -8.97 -11.32
C ASN A 502 -32.97 -8.76 -11.45
N VAL A 503 -32.24 -9.89 -11.44
CA VAL A 503 -30.95 -10.04 -12.16
C VAL A 503 -31.21 -10.22 -13.68
N ALA A 504 -32.48 -10.25 -14.09
CA ALA A 504 -32.94 -10.30 -15.47
C ALA A 504 -32.80 -8.94 -16.18
N ASN A 505 -31.55 -8.57 -16.52
CA ASN A 505 -31.22 -7.99 -17.84
C ASN A 505 -29.69 -7.85 -18.10
N CYS A 506 -28.85 -8.69 -17.49
CA CYS A 506 -27.44 -8.84 -17.90
C CYS A 506 -27.28 -9.65 -19.20
N GLN A 507 -28.09 -9.36 -20.24
CA GLN A 507 -27.89 -9.91 -21.59
C GLN A 507 -26.93 -8.99 -22.37
N GLY A 508 -25.65 -9.12 -22.04
CA GLY A 508 -24.54 -8.40 -22.68
C GLY A 508 -23.20 -8.86 -22.13
N ASP A 509 -22.96 -8.59 -20.83
CA ASP A 509 -21.64 -8.74 -20.21
C ASP A 509 -21.65 -9.77 -19.07
N THR A 510 -21.58 -11.06 -19.42
CA THR A 510 -21.06 -12.08 -18.50
C THR A 510 -19.53 -12.07 -18.54
N VAL A 511 -18.89 -12.08 -17.37
CA VAL A 511 -17.49 -12.50 -17.30
C VAL A 511 -17.44 -13.97 -17.63
N ASN A 512 -16.99 -14.28 -18.84
CA ASN A 512 -16.91 -15.65 -19.30
C ASN A 512 -15.87 -16.42 -18.45
N PRO A 513 -16.15 -17.67 -18.06
CA PRO A 513 -15.16 -18.55 -17.43
C PRO A 513 -13.85 -18.57 -18.22
N ILE A 514 -12.71 -18.35 -17.55
CA ILE A 514 -11.39 -18.48 -18.17
C ILE A 514 -10.90 -19.90 -17.93
N THR A 515 -10.66 -20.65 -19.00
CA THR A 515 -10.01 -21.95 -18.96
C THR A 515 -8.51 -21.78 -19.18
N VAL A 516 -7.72 -22.01 -18.13
CA VAL A 516 -6.25 -21.98 -18.16
C VAL A 516 -5.67 -23.39 -18.07
N GLY A 517 -4.48 -23.60 -18.64
CA GLY A 517 -3.81 -24.90 -18.58
C GLY A 517 -2.29 -24.83 -18.42
N THR A 518 -1.67 -25.94 -18.05
CA THR A 518 -0.21 -26.08 -18.04
C THR A 518 0.24 -27.45 -18.51
N LEU A 519 1.36 -27.49 -19.25
CA LEU A 519 1.95 -28.71 -19.77
C LEU A 519 3.47 -28.58 -19.97
N ASN A 520 4.25 -29.40 -19.27
CA ASN A 520 5.65 -29.62 -19.60
C ASN A 520 5.75 -30.41 -20.93
N LEU A 521 6.34 -29.81 -21.97
CA LEU A 521 6.31 -30.38 -23.34
C LEU A 521 7.32 -31.51 -23.58
N LEU A 522 8.24 -31.77 -22.63
CA LEU A 522 9.45 -32.54 -22.81
C LEU A 522 10.33 -31.99 -23.95
N GLY A 523 11.43 -31.34 -23.57
CA GLY A 523 12.28 -30.60 -24.51
C GLY A 523 12.89 -31.45 -25.61
N ALA A 524 13.02 -30.86 -26.82
CA ALA A 524 13.60 -31.51 -28.01
C ALA A 524 14.95 -32.20 -27.75
N GLY A 525 15.75 -31.67 -26.80
CA GLY A 525 17.01 -32.28 -26.39
C GLY A 525 16.85 -33.73 -25.93
N HIS A 526 15.77 -34.02 -25.21
CA HIS A 526 15.50 -35.33 -24.62
C HIS A 526 14.94 -36.37 -25.60
N THR A 527 14.56 -35.97 -26.82
CA THR A 527 13.92 -36.88 -27.79
C THR A 527 14.61 -36.98 -29.15
N ASP A 528 15.49 -36.04 -29.50
CA ASP A 528 16.13 -36.02 -30.82
C ASP A 528 17.36 -36.93 -30.92
N GLN A 529 17.88 -37.41 -29.79
CA GLN A 529 18.96 -38.39 -29.74
C GLN A 529 18.43 -39.80 -29.46
N PRO A 530 18.74 -40.81 -30.30
CA PRO A 530 18.31 -42.19 -30.09
C PRO A 530 18.74 -42.73 -28.71
N GLY A 531 17.76 -43.00 -27.85
CA GLY A 531 17.97 -43.60 -26.53
C GLY A 531 17.98 -42.63 -25.34
N GLU A 532 17.91 -41.30 -25.55
CA GLU A 532 17.89 -40.34 -24.43
C GLU A 532 16.60 -40.43 -23.60
N ARG A 533 15.44 -40.64 -24.25
CA ARG A 533 14.18 -41.01 -23.59
C ARG A 533 13.48 -42.17 -24.32
N PRO A 534 13.72 -43.44 -23.92
CA PRO A 534 13.26 -44.62 -24.66
C PRO A 534 11.73 -44.66 -24.89
N GLY A 535 11.37 -44.81 -26.17
CA GLY A 535 9.98 -45.00 -26.60
C GLY A 535 9.14 -43.72 -26.69
N TYR A 536 9.74 -42.53 -26.64
CA TYR A 536 9.13 -41.27 -27.05
C TYR A 536 9.55 -40.96 -28.50
N ASP A 537 8.65 -40.35 -29.27
CA ASP A 537 8.94 -39.84 -30.60
C ASP A 537 9.68 -38.49 -30.55
N THR A 538 10.28 -38.08 -31.67
CA THR A 538 10.93 -36.78 -31.84
C THR A 538 9.95 -35.62 -31.64
N TRP A 539 10.45 -34.43 -31.23
CA TRP A 539 9.56 -33.32 -30.82
C TRP A 539 8.59 -32.86 -31.92
N ASP A 540 9.00 -32.98 -33.19
CA ASP A 540 8.24 -32.53 -34.36
C ASP A 540 6.98 -33.38 -34.59
N LYS A 541 7.01 -34.65 -34.18
CA LYS A 541 5.84 -35.54 -34.18
C LYS A 541 4.95 -35.34 -32.96
N ARG A 542 5.54 -34.99 -31.80
CA ARG A 542 4.83 -34.82 -30.52
C ARG A 542 4.12 -33.48 -30.40
N LEU A 543 4.75 -32.39 -30.83
CA LEU A 543 4.23 -31.03 -30.69
C LEU A 543 2.82 -30.83 -31.31
N PRO A 544 2.49 -31.38 -32.50
CA PRO A 544 1.12 -31.33 -33.03
C PRO A 544 0.10 -32.10 -32.21
N GLY A 545 0.52 -33.13 -31.48
CA GLY A 545 -0.32 -33.81 -30.50
C GLY A 545 -0.57 -32.92 -29.28
N ALA A 546 0.48 -32.35 -28.69
CA ALA A 546 0.40 -31.51 -27.51
C ALA A 546 -0.50 -30.28 -27.71
N MET A 547 -0.30 -29.56 -28.83
CA MET A 547 -1.14 -28.41 -29.16
C MET A 547 -2.61 -28.80 -29.37
N ARG A 548 -2.88 -29.96 -29.97
CA ARG A 548 -4.25 -30.47 -30.15
C ARG A 548 -4.90 -30.86 -28.82
N THR A 549 -4.15 -31.42 -27.86
CA THR A 549 -4.71 -31.72 -26.53
C THR A 549 -5.09 -30.44 -25.79
N ILE A 550 -4.23 -29.41 -25.81
CA ILE A 550 -4.52 -28.09 -25.23
C ILE A 550 -5.79 -27.49 -25.86
N GLU A 551 -5.92 -27.55 -27.18
CA GLU A 551 -7.11 -27.05 -27.90
C GLU A 551 -8.38 -27.85 -27.59
N ASN A 552 -8.29 -29.18 -27.53
CA ASN A 552 -9.43 -30.05 -27.21
C ASN A 552 -9.93 -29.85 -25.78
N ALA A 553 -9.06 -29.44 -24.85
CA ALA A 553 -9.40 -29.13 -23.47
C ALA A 553 -10.05 -27.74 -23.30
N GLY A 554 -10.25 -26.98 -24.38
CA GLY A 554 -10.86 -25.65 -24.33
C GLY A 554 -10.01 -24.59 -23.62
N VAL A 555 -8.70 -24.83 -23.47
CA VAL A 555 -7.77 -23.89 -22.83
C VAL A 555 -7.56 -22.68 -23.75
N SER A 556 -7.78 -21.46 -23.23
CA SER A 556 -7.53 -20.22 -23.97
C SER A 556 -6.20 -19.56 -23.61
N ILE A 557 -5.61 -19.90 -22.46
CA ILE A 557 -4.27 -19.47 -22.03
C ILE A 557 -3.51 -20.65 -21.41
N ALA A 558 -2.31 -20.96 -21.89
CA ALA A 558 -1.49 -22.06 -21.36
C ALA A 558 -0.05 -21.68 -20.99
N GLY A 559 0.44 -22.21 -19.87
CA GLY A 559 1.86 -22.24 -19.56
C GLY A 559 2.53 -23.49 -20.11
N LEU A 560 3.65 -23.32 -20.81
CA LEU A 560 4.45 -24.42 -21.35
C LEU A 560 5.85 -24.43 -20.73
N GLN A 561 6.35 -25.62 -20.39
CA GLN A 561 7.69 -25.83 -19.85
C GLN A 561 8.54 -26.68 -20.82
N GLU A 562 9.87 -26.63 -20.66
CA GLU A 562 10.88 -27.27 -21.51
C GLU A 562 10.80 -26.97 -23.02
N VAL A 563 10.29 -25.80 -23.41
CA VAL A 563 10.21 -25.38 -24.82
C VAL A 563 11.61 -25.09 -25.38
N HIS A 564 12.27 -26.10 -25.95
CA HIS A 564 13.59 -25.98 -26.55
C HIS A 564 13.56 -25.23 -27.89
N PRO A 565 14.70 -24.70 -28.39
CA PRO A 565 14.71 -23.80 -29.56
C PRO A 565 13.99 -24.30 -30.83
N PRO A 566 14.03 -25.60 -31.21
CA PRO A 566 13.24 -26.10 -32.33
C PRO A 566 11.72 -26.00 -32.10
N GLN A 567 11.24 -26.39 -30.92
CA GLN A 567 9.83 -26.29 -30.52
C GLN A 567 9.38 -24.81 -30.42
N ALA A 568 10.20 -23.94 -29.82
CA ALA A 568 9.92 -22.50 -29.76
C ALA A 568 9.79 -21.89 -31.17
N LYS A 569 10.68 -22.27 -32.10
CA LYS A 569 10.61 -21.87 -33.50
C LYS A 569 9.36 -22.44 -34.19
N ALA A 570 8.95 -23.66 -33.90
CA ALA A 570 7.73 -24.23 -34.45
C ALA A 570 6.47 -23.50 -33.94
N LEU A 571 6.36 -23.25 -32.63
CA LEU A 571 5.28 -22.45 -32.03
C LEU A 571 5.18 -21.06 -32.67
N ALA A 572 6.32 -20.35 -32.77
CA ALA A 572 6.38 -19.01 -33.33
C ALA A 572 6.11 -18.90 -34.84
N ASN A 573 6.12 -20.00 -35.60
CA ASN A 573 5.91 -19.98 -37.06
C ASN A 573 4.69 -20.78 -37.53
N GLN A 574 4.49 -21.99 -37.02
CA GLN A 574 3.43 -22.91 -37.45
C GLN A 574 2.10 -22.64 -36.73
N TYR A 575 2.15 -22.18 -35.47
CA TYR A 575 0.97 -21.98 -34.63
C TYR A 575 0.60 -20.50 -34.43
N ALA A 576 1.46 -19.58 -34.86
CA ALA A 576 1.32 -18.14 -34.63
C ALA A 576 0.06 -17.48 -35.25
N ALA A 577 -0.64 -18.17 -36.17
CA ALA A 577 -1.91 -17.71 -36.72
C ALA A 577 -3.04 -17.69 -35.67
N LYS A 578 -3.04 -18.65 -34.73
CA LYS A 578 -4.00 -18.74 -33.63
C LYS A 578 -3.36 -18.36 -32.29
N TRP A 579 -2.14 -18.81 -32.04
CA TRP A 579 -1.51 -18.70 -30.73
C TRP A 579 -0.55 -17.50 -30.63
N GLY A 580 -0.77 -16.66 -29.63
CA GLY A 580 0.22 -15.72 -29.12
C GLY A 580 1.21 -16.45 -28.23
N MET A 581 2.41 -15.87 -28.03
CA MET A 581 3.44 -16.50 -27.21
C MET A 581 4.42 -15.47 -26.64
N TYR A 582 4.74 -15.59 -25.36
CA TYR A 582 5.78 -14.83 -24.69
C TYR A 582 6.74 -15.72 -23.86
N PRO A 583 8.06 -15.48 -23.92
CA PRO A 583 8.74 -14.68 -24.93
C PRO A 583 8.70 -15.37 -26.31
N ALA A 584 8.42 -14.62 -27.38
CA ALA A 584 8.38 -15.21 -28.72
C ALA A 584 9.75 -15.76 -29.19
N THR A 585 10.85 -15.25 -28.63
CA THR A 585 12.24 -15.57 -29.00
C THR A 585 13.13 -15.71 -27.75
N GLY A 586 14.44 -15.94 -27.92
CA GLY A 586 15.41 -15.98 -26.83
C GLY A 586 15.63 -17.36 -26.21
N LYS A 587 16.40 -17.39 -25.11
CA LYS A 587 16.92 -18.62 -24.48
C LYS A 587 16.07 -19.21 -23.35
N ALA A 588 15.02 -18.50 -22.91
CA ALA A 588 14.09 -19.03 -21.92
C ALA A 588 13.50 -20.37 -22.43
N GLN A 589 13.19 -21.29 -21.51
CA GLN A 589 12.55 -22.58 -21.85
C GLN A 589 11.07 -22.62 -21.45
N ASN A 590 10.60 -21.68 -20.64
CA ASN A 590 9.18 -21.55 -20.31
C ASN A 590 8.50 -20.57 -21.26
N ARG A 591 7.23 -20.81 -21.58
CA ARG A 591 6.37 -19.91 -22.37
C ARG A 591 5.02 -19.74 -21.69
N VAL A 592 4.39 -18.59 -21.92
CA VAL A 592 2.93 -18.45 -21.85
C VAL A 592 2.44 -18.31 -23.29
N ILE A 593 1.42 -19.07 -23.67
CA ILE A 593 0.71 -18.97 -24.95
C ILE A 593 -0.76 -18.62 -24.69
N TRP A 594 -1.42 -17.97 -25.65
CA TRP A 594 -2.83 -17.60 -25.55
C TRP A 594 -3.52 -17.59 -26.92
N ASP A 595 -4.83 -17.84 -26.97
CA ASP A 595 -5.58 -17.70 -28.22
C ASP A 595 -5.72 -16.20 -28.58
N ARG A 596 -5.20 -15.80 -29.74
CA ARG A 596 -5.22 -14.42 -30.24
C ARG A 596 -6.62 -13.91 -30.57
N ASN A 597 -7.58 -14.81 -30.76
CA ASN A 597 -8.97 -14.43 -31.01
C ASN A 597 -9.67 -13.98 -29.72
N GLU A 598 -9.20 -14.46 -28.56
CA GLU A 598 -9.77 -14.18 -27.24
C GLU A 598 -8.92 -13.23 -26.38
N TRP A 599 -7.59 -13.19 -26.59
CA TRP A 599 -6.64 -12.48 -25.73
C TRP A 599 -5.56 -11.72 -26.52
N LYS A 600 -5.22 -10.52 -26.05
CA LYS A 600 -4.03 -9.75 -26.47
C LYS A 600 -3.08 -9.57 -25.30
N GLN A 601 -1.78 -9.63 -25.55
CA GLN A 601 -0.77 -9.25 -24.56
C GLN A 601 -0.76 -7.73 -24.37
N THR A 602 -0.70 -7.30 -23.11
CA THR A 602 -0.61 -5.90 -22.67
C THR A 602 0.66 -5.60 -21.88
N ASP A 603 1.19 -6.57 -21.12
CA ASP A 603 2.57 -6.55 -20.60
C ASP A 603 3.17 -7.97 -20.70
N GLY A 604 4.50 -8.07 -20.75
CA GLY A 604 5.20 -9.35 -20.61
C GLY A 604 6.66 -9.15 -20.24
N ARG A 605 7.05 -9.78 -19.13
CA ARG A 605 8.39 -9.69 -18.54
C ARG A 605 8.92 -11.06 -18.14
N LEU A 606 10.25 -11.19 -18.14
CA LEU A 606 10.91 -12.34 -17.53
C LEU A 606 11.20 -12.04 -16.06
N VAL A 607 10.73 -12.92 -15.18
CA VAL A 607 10.98 -12.87 -13.74
C VAL A 607 11.98 -13.95 -13.37
N ASP A 608 13.07 -13.56 -12.73
CA ASP A 608 14.22 -14.42 -12.45
C ASP A 608 14.01 -15.27 -11.18
N ILE A 609 13.94 -16.60 -11.38
CA ILE A 609 13.90 -17.60 -10.30
C ILE A 609 15.20 -18.42 -10.28
N PRO A 610 15.71 -18.85 -9.12
CA PRO A 610 16.88 -19.73 -9.07
C PRO A 610 16.57 -21.12 -9.62
N TYR A 611 17.48 -21.62 -10.44
CA TYR A 611 17.53 -22.97 -10.97
C TYR A 611 18.86 -23.62 -10.58
N PHE A 612 19.17 -24.80 -11.15
CA PHE A 612 20.31 -25.63 -10.76
C PHE A 612 21.62 -24.89 -10.46
N GLY A 613 22.06 -24.95 -9.20
CA GLY A 613 23.31 -24.36 -8.74
C GLY A 613 23.17 -22.87 -8.43
N GLY A 614 21.99 -22.43 -8.00
CA GLY A 614 21.68 -21.04 -7.66
C GLY A 614 21.75 -20.06 -8.83
N LYS A 615 21.64 -20.55 -10.07
CA LYS A 615 21.64 -19.69 -11.27
C LYS A 615 20.24 -19.23 -11.56
N ASP A 616 20.03 -17.91 -11.57
CA ASP A 616 18.75 -17.32 -11.91
C ASP A 616 18.39 -17.57 -13.40
N VAL A 617 17.13 -17.93 -13.66
CA VAL A 617 16.55 -18.14 -14.99
C VAL A 617 15.25 -17.34 -15.14
N GLY A 618 15.14 -16.60 -16.24
CA GLY A 618 13.97 -15.78 -16.53
C GLY A 618 12.76 -16.63 -16.95
N THR A 619 11.66 -16.50 -16.21
CA THR A 619 10.38 -17.16 -16.46
C THR A 619 9.30 -16.15 -16.86
N PRO A 620 8.42 -16.46 -17.84
CA PRO A 620 7.49 -15.48 -18.40
C PRO A 620 6.28 -15.21 -17.48
N LEU A 621 6.17 -13.96 -17.04
CA LEU A 621 4.98 -13.37 -16.45
C LEU A 621 4.36 -12.41 -17.48
N VAL A 622 3.08 -12.61 -17.81
CA VAL A 622 2.39 -11.93 -18.92
C VAL A 622 1.06 -11.37 -18.43
N GLN A 623 0.76 -10.13 -18.78
CA GLN A 623 -0.58 -9.57 -18.65
C GLN A 623 -1.32 -9.73 -19.98
N LEU A 624 -2.50 -10.35 -19.91
CA LEU A 624 -3.38 -10.57 -21.04
C LEU A 624 -4.69 -9.80 -20.81
N THR A 625 -5.20 -9.20 -21.87
CA THR A 625 -6.50 -8.52 -21.90
C THR A 625 -7.39 -9.20 -22.93
N SER A 626 -8.64 -9.50 -22.58
CA SER A 626 -9.56 -10.12 -23.52
C SER A 626 -9.89 -9.16 -24.66
N THR A 627 -9.83 -9.68 -25.89
CA THR A 627 -10.22 -8.97 -27.12
C THR A 627 -11.73 -8.74 -27.21
N THR A 628 -12.53 -9.57 -26.53
CA THR A 628 -14.00 -9.56 -26.59
C THR A 628 -14.62 -8.86 -25.38
N THR A 629 -14.12 -9.12 -24.17
CA THR A 629 -14.73 -8.60 -22.92
C THR A 629 -13.91 -7.50 -22.23
N GLY A 630 -12.67 -7.24 -22.67
CA GLY A 630 -11.77 -6.31 -21.99
C GLY A 630 -11.22 -6.79 -20.64
N GLN A 631 -11.60 -7.98 -20.18
CA GLN A 631 -11.13 -8.57 -18.92
C GLN A 631 -9.60 -8.71 -18.88
N VAL A 632 -8.96 -8.40 -17.74
CA VAL A 632 -7.50 -8.47 -17.58
C VAL A 632 -7.10 -9.63 -16.65
N ILE A 633 -6.04 -10.36 -17.00
CA ILE A 633 -5.47 -11.44 -16.20
C ILE A 633 -3.94 -11.45 -16.29
N TRP A 634 -3.27 -11.70 -15.16
CA TRP A 634 -1.84 -12.05 -15.14
C TRP A 634 -1.64 -13.55 -15.16
N VAL A 635 -0.71 -14.05 -15.97
CA VAL A 635 -0.35 -15.47 -16.05
C VAL A 635 1.17 -15.64 -16.01
N TRP A 636 1.65 -16.48 -15.09
CA TRP A 636 3.07 -16.80 -14.91
C TRP A 636 3.33 -18.30 -15.12
N SER A 637 4.22 -18.65 -16.05
CA SER A 637 4.63 -20.03 -16.32
C SER A 637 5.98 -20.38 -15.71
N ILE A 638 6.01 -21.30 -14.75
CA ILE A 638 7.22 -21.72 -14.00
C ILE A 638 7.65 -23.16 -14.29
N HIS A 639 8.93 -23.43 -14.06
CA HIS A 639 9.54 -24.75 -14.06
C HIS A 639 10.63 -24.73 -12.97
N ASN A 640 10.33 -25.32 -11.82
CA ASN A 640 11.25 -25.34 -10.67
C ASN A 640 12.29 -26.47 -10.81
N PRO A 641 13.46 -26.38 -10.15
CA PRO A 641 14.51 -27.38 -10.33
C PRO A 641 14.12 -28.74 -9.71
N ALA A 642 14.09 -29.78 -10.55
CA ALA A 642 13.87 -31.17 -10.16
C ALA A 642 15.02 -31.76 -9.31
N ASP A 643 14.72 -32.70 -8.41
CA ASP A 643 15.73 -33.37 -7.55
C ASP A 643 16.63 -34.37 -8.30
N THR A 644 17.46 -33.83 -9.19
CA THR A 644 18.36 -34.58 -10.09
C THR A 644 19.80 -34.09 -10.05
N ARG A 645 20.06 -32.83 -9.65
CA ARG A 645 21.39 -32.20 -9.68
C ARG A 645 21.58 -31.21 -8.53
N GLY A 646 22.73 -31.27 -7.86
CA GLY A 646 23.14 -30.26 -6.87
C GLY A 646 22.17 -30.11 -5.69
N ASN A 647 21.97 -28.87 -5.23
CA ASN A 647 21.09 -28.51 -4.12
C ASN A 647 19.67 -28.14 -4.60
N ALA A 648 19.07 -28.97 -5.48
CA ALA A 648 17.80 -28.66 -6.13
C ALA A 648 16.68 -28.27 -5.16
N ALA A 649 16.49 -29.00 -4.05
CA ALA A 649 15.51 -28.66 -3.01
C ALA A 649 15.74 -27.28 -2.35
N GLY A 650 17.01 -26.87 -2.18
CA GLY A 650 17.33 -25.54 -1.65
C GLY A 650 17.09 -24.42 -2.66
N ASP A 651 17.45 -24.66 -3.93
CA ASP A 651 17.17 -23.74 -5.03
C ASP A 651 15.65 -23.58 -5.22
N ARG A 652 14.89 -24.69 -5.21
CA ARG A 652 13.41 -24.74 -5.29
C ARG A 652 12.74 -23.99 -4.13
N LYS A 653 13.27 -24.08 -2.91
CA LYS A 653 12.74 -23.33 -1.75
C LYS A 653 12.89 -21.81 -1.91
N GLU A 654 14.00 -21.33 -2.45
CA GLU A 654 14.18 -19.90 -2.75
C GLU A 654 13.33 -19.47 -3.97
N ALA A 655 13.13 -20.35 -4.96
CA ALA A 655 12.19 -20.11 -6.06
C ALA A 655 10.77 -19.90 -5.54
N LEU A 656 10.26 -20.81 -4.70
CA LEU A 656 8.94 -20.69 -4.07
C LEU A 656 8.79 -19.40 -3.25
N ARG A 657 9.83 -18.99 -2.51
CA ARG A 657 9.82 -17.72 -1.74
C ARG A 657 9.70 -16.48 -2.65
N ARG A 658 10.36 -16.47 -3.81
CA ARG A 658 10.23 -15.37 -4.79
C ARG A 658 8.89 -15.42 -5.53
N GLN A 659 8.44 -16.62 -5.89
CA GLN A 659 7.14 -16.86 -6.52
C GLN A 659 6.00 -16.35 -5.65
N LEU A 660 6.04 -16.62 -4.33
CA LEU A 660 5.10 -16.09 -3.37
C LEU A 660 5.10 -14.55 -3.41
N ALA A 661 6.24 -13.91 -3.14
CA ALA A 661 6.33 -12.45 -3.06
C ALA A 661 5.82 -11.74 -4.32
N THR A 662 6.21 -12.19 -5.51
CA THR A 662 5.70 -11.63 -6.77
C THR A 662 4.19 -11.84 -6.96
N MET A 663 3.64 -12.97 -6.50
CA MET A 663 2.20 -13.21 -6.55
C MET A 663 1.43 -12.44 -5.48
N THR A 664 2.01 -12.16 -4.32
CA THR A 664 1.46 -11.24 -3.29
C THR A 664 1.39 -9.82 -3.86
N ASP A 665 2.45 -9.34 -4.49
CA ASP A 665 2.48 -8.02 -5.16
C ASP A 665 1.39 -7.91 -6.24
N LEU A 666 1.24 -8.94 -7.08
CA LEU A 666 0.18 -9.00 -8.09
C LEU A 666 -1.22 -9.09 -7.48
N ALA A 667 -1.41 -9.89 -6.43
CA ALA A 667 -2.67 -10.01 -5.70
C ALA A 667 -3.11 -8.66 -5.10
N GLY A 668 -2.16 -7.87 -4.59
CA GLY A 668 -2.39 -6.52 -4.08
C GLY A 668 -2.94 -5.52 -5.11
N THR A 669 -2.84 -5.81 -6.42
CA THR A 669 -3.42 -4.97 -7.48
C THR A 669 -4.93 -5.17 -7.68
N GLY A 670 -5.53 -6.20 -7.07
CA GLY A 670 -6.92 -6.61 -7.34
C GLY A 670 -7.13 -7.32 -8.69
N THR A 671 -6.12 -7.37 -9.58
CA THR A 671 -6.24 -8.05 -10.89
C THR A 671 -6.24 -9.58 -10.70
N PRO A 672 -7.11 -10.34 -11.40
CA PRO A 672 -7.02 -11.81 -11.47
C PRO A 672 -5.61 -12.24 -11.89
N SER A 673 -4.99 -13.11 -11.10
CA SER A 673 -3.60 -13.50 -11.29
C SER A 673 -3.42 -14.99 -11.09
N VAL A 674 -2.77 -15.67 -12.04
CA VAL A 674 -2.55 -17.12 -12.05
C VAL A 674 -1.06 -17.43 -12.15
N ILE A 675 -0.61 -18.37 -11.32
CA ILE A 675 0.72 -18.95 -11.37
C ILE A 675 0.58 -20.46 -11.62
N LEU A 676 1.17 -20.94 -12.71
CA LEU A 676 0.97 -22.31 -13.20
C LEU A 676 2.25 -22.90 -13.79
N GLY A 677 2.42 -24.21 -13.68
CA GLY A 677 3.61 -24.87 -14.18
C GLY A 677 4.04 -26.10 -13.41
N ASP A 678 5.20 -26.61 -13.81
CA ASP A 678 5.91 -27.70 -13.16
C ASP A 678 6.65 -27.17 -11.91
N PHE A 679 6.13 -27.50 -10.72
CA PHE A 679 6.74 -27.09 -9.46
C PHE A 679 7.79 -28.08 -8.94
N ASN A 680 7.97 -29.24 -9.60
CA ASN A 680 8.88 -30.31 -9.20
C ASN A 680 8.78 -30.76 -7.72
N ASP A 681 7.57 -30.69 -7.13
CA ASP A 681 7.34 -30.80 -5.68
C ASP A 681 6.76 -32.14 -5.18
N GLY A 682 6.49 -33.10 -6.09
CA GLY A 682 5.86 -34.40 -5.79
C GLY A 682 6.60 -35.31 -4.80
N LYS A 683 7.78 -34.91 -4.30
CA LYS A 683 8.60 -35.63 -3.30
C LYS A 683 8.79 -34.89 -1.97
N ASP A 684 8.31 -33.65 -1.83
CA ASP A 684 8.75 -32.73 -0.76
C ASP A 684 7.93 -32.71 0.55
N GLY A 685 6.79 -33.42 0.59
CA GLY A 685 5.92 -33.46 1.77
C GLY A 685 5.43 -32.07 2.18
N ASN A 686 5.73 -31.67 3.43
CA ASN A 686 5.31 -30.38 3.99
C ASN A 686 6.08 -29.17 3.44
N ASN A 687 7.09 -29.36 2.58
CA ASN A 687 7.80 -28.28 1.89
C ASN A 687 7.34 -28.10 0.43
N SER A 688 6.21 -28.72 0.05
CA SER A 688 5.64 -28.62 -1.30
C SER A 688 5.26 -27.20 -1.69
N SER A 689 5.08 -26.94 -3.00
CA SER A 689 4.57 -25.66 -3.50
C SER A 689 3.22 -25.33 -2.86
N HIS A 690 2.42 -26.36 -2.56
CA HIS A 690 1.12 -26.21 -1.93
C HIS A 690 1.23 -25.54 -0.55
N CYS A 691 2.05 -26.07 0.37
CA CYS A 691 2.20 -25.47 1.70
C CYS A 691 2.86 -24.09 1.65
N ALA A 692 3.69 -23.81 0.64
CA ALA A 692 4.37 -22.53 0.47
C ALA A 692 3.48 -21.43 -0.14
N LEU A 693 2.58 -21.78 -1.07
CA LEU A 693 1.78 -20.81 -1.85
C LEU A 693 0.34 -20.67 -1.37
N THR A 694 -0.26 -21.69 -0.75
CA THR A 694 -1.65 -21.61 -0.26
C THR A 694 -1.94 -20.76 0.99
N PRO A 695 -0.95 -20.25 1.75
CA PRO A 695 -1.24 -19.14 2.66
C PRO A 695 -1.81 -17.92 1.93
N GLU A 696 -1.52 -17.76 0.63
CA GLU A 696 -1.81 -16.54 -0.12
C GLU A 696 -2.64 -16.74 -1.39
N LEU A 697 -2.57 -17.93 -2.01
CA LEU A 697 -3.21 -18.27 -3.27
C LEU A 697 -4.17 -19.45 -3.12
N THR A 698 -5.23 -19.50 -3.93
CA THR A 698 -6.12 -20.66 -3.99
C THR A 698 -5.61 -21.65 -5.05
N ASN A 699 -5.36 -22.91 -4.66
CA ASN A 699 -5.08 -23.99 -5.61
C ASN A 699 -6.38 -24.47 -6.28
N ALA A 700 -6.36 -24.68 -7.59
CA ALA A 700 -7.54 -25.09 -8.35
C ALA A 700 -8.15 -26.44 -7.90
N PHE A 701 -7.34 -27.36 -7.38
CA PHE A 701 -7.74 -28.67 -6.86
C PHE A 701 -8.05 -28.65 -5.34
N GLY A 702 -8.08 -27.48 -4.72
CA GLY A 702 -8.29 -27.30 -3.28
C GLY A 702 -7.10 -27.76 -2.43
N GLY A 703 -7.33 -27.89 -1.12
CA GLY A 703 -6.31 -28.17 -0.10
C GLY A 703 -6.40 -27.14 1.05
N SER A 704 -5.44 -27.15 1.98
CA SER A 704 -5.36 -26.15 3.05
C SER A 704 -3.91 -25.88 3.46
N ALA A 705 -3.61 -24.63 3.82
CA ALA A 705 -2.28 -24.24 4.29
C ALA A 705 -1.96 -24.77 5.69
N GLU A 706 -2.90 -24.70 6.64
CA GLU A 706 -2.69 -25.13 8.03
C GLU A 706 -3.89 -25.90 8.62
N PRO A 707 -3.71 -27.16 9.09
CA PRO A 707 -2.55 -28.00 8.80
C PRO A 707 -2.42 -28.22 7.29
N CYS A 708 -1.20 -28.34 6.76
CA CYS A 708 -1.02 -28.49 5.32
C CYS A 708 -1.67 -29.79 4.81
N LYS A 709 -2.77 -29.66 4.04
CA LYS A 709 -3.47 -30.78 3.38
C LYS A 709 -3.27 -30.67 1.88
N LYS A 710 -2.83 -31.77 1.26
CA LYS A 710 -2.64 -31.86 -0.20
C LYS A 710 -3.98 -31.67 -0.96
N PRO A 711 -3.94 -31.25 -2.24
CA PRO A 711 -5.14 -31.12 -3.07
C PRO A 711 -5.97 -32.41 -3.23
N ARG A 712 -7.23 -32.25 -3.64
CA ARG A 712 -8.23 -33.35 -3.72
C ARG A 712 -7.96 -34.36 -4.83
N GLN A 713 -7.15 -34.00 -5.81
CA GLN A 713 -6.58 -34.91 -6.81
C GLN A 713 -5.06 -34.77 -6.73
N ASP A 714 -4.35 -35.86 -6.92
CA ASP A 714 -2.90 -35.96 -6.86
C ASP A 714 -2.23 -35.42 -8.13
N ALA A 715 -2.54 -34.16 -8.49
CA ALA A 715 -1.81 -33.36 -9.46
C ALA A 715 -0.31 -33.42 -9.08
N PRO A 716 0.50 -34.22 -9.79
CA PRO A 716 1.60 -34.90 -9.11
C PRO A 716 2.85 -34.04 -8.98
N ILE A 717 2.94 -33.01 -9.83
CA ILE A 717 4.09 -32.12 -10.02
C ILE A 717 3.63 -30.75 -10.57
N ASP A 718 2.67 -30.77 -11.51
CA ASP A 718 2.16 -29.58 -12.17
C ASP A 718 0.93 -29.02 -11.43
N HIS A 719 0.94 -27.73 -11.11
CA HIS A 719 -0.13 -27.08 -10.33
C HIS A 719 -0.61 -25.78 -10.98
N ILE A 720 -1.81 -25.36 -10.57
CA ILE A 720 -2.40 -24.07 -10.91
C ILE A 720 -2.89 -23.41 -9.61
N TYR A 721 -2.36 -22.23 -9.30
CA TYR A 721 -2.77 -21.39 -8.17
C TYR A 721 -3.23 -20.01 -8.67
N GLY A 722 -4.15 -19.38 -7.93
CA GLY A 722 -4.69 -18.07 -8.32
C GLY A 722 -5.01 -17.13 -7.16
N ALA A 723 -5.03 -15.83 -7.48
CA ALA A 723 -5.46 -14.74 -6.62
C ALA A 723 -6.52 -13.89 -7.34
N ASN A 724 -7.40 -13.26 -6.57
CA ASN A 724 -8.51 -12.41 -7.05
C ASN A 724 -9.45 -13.12 -8.04
N LEU A 725 -9.64 -14.42 -7.86
CA LEU A 725 -10.50 -15.28 -8.67
C LEU A 725 -11.01 -16.46 -7.85
N THR A 726 -12.05 -17.13 -8.35
CA THR A 726 -12.60 -18.37 -7.82
C THR A 726 -12.55 -19.47 -8.88
N TRP A 727 -12.38 -20.72 -8.47
CA TRP A 727 -12.33 -21.89 -9.36
C TRP A 727 -13.69 -22.56 -9.46
N ALA A 728 -14.13 -22.92 -10.66
CA ALA A 728 -15.33 -23.73 -10.90
C ALA A 728 -14.99 -25.21 -11.11
N SER A 729 -13.93 -25.50 -11.88
CA SER A 729 -13.47 -26.87 -12.12
C SER A 729 -11.95 -26.92 -12.26
N ALA A 730 -11.40 -28.12 -12.04
CA ALA A 730 -9.99 -28.44 -12.28
C ALA A 730 -9.89 -29.92 -12.69
N GLU A 731 -9.10 -30.20 -13.71
CA GLU A 731 -9.01 -31.52 -14.35
C GLU A 731 -7.56 -31.87 -14.72
N VAL A 732 -7.24 -33.17 -14.71
CA VAL A 732 -5.92 -33.71 -15.08
C VAL A 732 -6.08 -34.69 -16.22
N ASP A 733 -5.67 -34.31 -17.44
CA ASP A 733 -5.62 -35.20 -18.59
C ASP A 733 -4.27 -35.94 -18.65
N SER A 734 -4.29 -37.20 -18.22
CA SER A 734 -3.15 -38.12 -18.28
C SER A 734 -2.92 -38.73 -19.67
N SER A 735 -3.76 -38.43 -20.67
CA SER A 735 -3.63 -38.96 -22.03
C SER A 735 -2.33 -38.54 -22.72
N THR A 736 -1.78 -37.37 -22.36
CA THR A 736 -0.48 -36.88 -22.86
C THR A 736 0.67 -37.81 -22.45
N GLN A 737 0.68 -38.27 -21.19
CA GLN A 737 1.65 -39.23 -20.66
C GLN A 737 1.44 -40.63 -21.23
N ALA A 738 0.19 -41.11 -21.23
CA ALA A 738 -0.16 -42.44 -21.72
C ALA A 738 0.17 -42.61 -23.21
N SER A 739 -0.06 -41.56 -24.01
CA SER A 739 0.26 -41.49 -25.44
C SER A 739 1.68 -41.03 -25.74
N LYS A 740 2.48 -40.71 -24.71
CA LYS A 740 3.88 -40.23 -24.80
C LYS A 740 4.06 -38.98 -25.67
N ILE A 741 3.05 -38.12 -25.67
CA ILE A 741 3.09 -36.78 -26.28
C ILE A 741 3.97 -35.87 -25.42
N ALA A 742 3.74 -35.92 -24.12
CA ALA A 742 4.52 -35.28 -23.07
C ALA A 742 4.77 -36.31 -21.97
N ASP A 743 5.63 -36.01 -21.01
CA ASP A 743 5.86 -36.84 -19.83
C ASP A 743 5.18 -36.33 -18.57
N HIS A 744 4.49 -35.19 -18.65
CA HIS A 744 3.59 -34.63 -17.64
C HIS A 744 2.13 -34.67 -18.17
N PRO A 745 1.11 -34.78 -17.29
CA PRO A 745 -0.29 -34.66 -17.71
C PRO A 745 -0.57 -33.21 -18.13
N LEU A 746 -1.59 -33.00 -18.97
CA LEU A 746 -2.13 -31.65 -19.13
C LEU A 746 -3.00 -31.35 -17.91
N VAL A 747 -2.64 -30.31 -17.15
CA VAL A 747 -3.43 -29.83 -16.01
C VAL A 747 -4.24 -28.62 -16.45
N VAL A 748 -5.55 -28.62 -16.19
CA VAL A 748 -6.51 -27.60 -16.63
C VAL A 748 -7.31 -27.10 -15.44
N ALA A 749 -7.61 -25.80 -15.42
CA ALA A 749 -8.52 -25.21 -14.45
C ALA A 749 -9.39 -24.13 -15.10
N THR A 750 -10.66 -24.07 -14.68
CA THR A 750 -11.63 -23.10 -15.17
C THR A 750 -12.09 -22.21 -14.04
N THR A 751 -12.04 -20.89 -14.21
CA THR A 751 -12.55 -19.95 -13.21
C THR A 751 -14.08 -19.99 -13.16
N ALA A 752 -14.67 -19.74 -11.99
CA ALA A 752 -16.11 -19.58 -11.89
C ALA A 752 -16.55 -18.27 -12.56
N GLY A 753 -17.42 -18.38 -13.56
CA GLY A 753 -18.09 -17.23 -14.14
C GLY A 753 -18.93 -16.54 -13.07
N SER A 754 -18.65 -15.26 -12.81
CA SER A 754 -19.38 -14.43 -11.86
C SER A 754 -19.26 -12.96 -12.24
N SER A 755 -20.17 -12.13 -11.75
CA SER A 755 -20.17 -10.67 -11.96
C SER A 755 -18.95 -9.93 -11.37
N ALA A 756 -17.96 -10.64 -10.82
CA ALA A 756 -16.76 -10.12 -10.17
C ALA A 756 -15.70 -9.52 -11.13
N GLY A 757 -16.02 -9.35 -12.42
CA GLY A 757 -15.15 -8.75 -13.44
C GLY A 757 -15.87 -7.71 -14.31
N CYS A 758 -17.03 -7.21 -13.88
CA CYS A 758 -17.54 -5.96 -14.43
C CYS A 758 -16.50 -4.86 -14.16
N ALA A 759 -16.09 -4.12 -15.19
CA ALA A 759 -15.51 -2.80 -15.00
C ALA A 759 -16.44 -2.03 -14.06
N VAL A 760 -15.89 -1.42 -13.00
CA VAL A 760 -16.69 -0.81 -11.94
C VAL A 760 -17.62 0.22 -12.55
N ALA A 761 -18.91 -0.12 -12.66
CA ALA A 761 -19.94 0.85 -12.94
C ALA A 761 -19.86 1.88 -11.82
N THR A 762 -19.55 3.13 -12.17
CA THR A 762 -19.53 4.24 -11.22
C THR A 762 -20.92 4.35 -10.62
N GLU A 763 -21.09 3.88 -9.38
CA GLU A 763 -22.37 4.00 -8.68
C GLU A 763 -22.81 5.46 -8.74
N THR A 764 -24.02 5.70 -9.22
CA THR A 764 -24.56 7.05 -9.29
C THR A 764 -25.32 7.35 -8.02
N ASN A 765 -25.15 8.55 -7.47
CA ASN A 765 -25.90 9.03 -6.30
C ASN A 765 -27.41 9.26 -6.60
N TYR A 766 -27.88 8.79 -7.76
CA TYR A 766 -29.19 9.06 -8.34
C TYR A 766 -29.79 7.76 -8.89
N ASN A 767 -31.09 7.54 -8.72
CA ASN A 767 -31.75 6.40 -9.33
C ASN A 767 -32.07 6.70 -10.81
N LEU A 768 -31.17 6.31 -11.71
CA LEU A 768 -31.26 6.60 -13.14
C LEU A 768 -31.86 5.47 -13.98
N GLY A 769 -32.08 4.27 -13.42
CA GLY A 769 -32.37 3.08 -14.23
C GLY A 769 -31.18 2.66 -15.14
N PRO A 770 -31.39 1.79 -16.15
CA PRO A 770 -30.32 1.26 -17.00
C PRO A 770 -29.79 2.28 -18.02
N VAL A 771 -29.03 3.25 -17.54
CA VAL A 771 -28.29 4.22 -18.34
C VAL A 771 -26.91 3.70 -18.77
N LYS A 772 -26.35 4.27 -19.84
CA LYS A 772 -25.00 3.93 -20.31
C LYS A 772 -23.91 4.56 -19.42
N PRO A 773 -22.72 3.94 -19.27
CA PRO A 773 -21.66 4.43 -18.36
C PRO A 773 -21.24 5.87 -18.60
N GLN A 774 -21.19 6.32 -19.86
CA GLN A 774 -20.86 7.70 -20.21
C GLN A 774 -21.89 8.71 -19.67
N LEU A 775 -23.18 8.35 -19.65
CA LEU A 775 -24.23 9.19 -19.05
C LEU A 775 -24.16 9.14 -17.52
N ALA A 776 -23.87 7.98 -16.94
CA ALA A 776 -23.67 7.84 -15.49
C ALA A 776 -22.52 8.74 -14.99
N ASN A 777 -21.39 8.78 -15.70
CA ASN A 777 -20.28 9.69 -15.44
C ASN A 777 -20.70 11.16 -15.58
N LEU A 778 -21.35 11.54 -16.69
CA LEU A 778 -21.86 12.90 -16.90
C LEU A 778 -22.78 13.34 -15.75
N VAL A 779 -23.68 12.48 -15.30
CA VAL A 779 -24.60 12.76 -14.19
C VAL A 779 -23.87 12.87 -12.86
N ASN A 780 -22.89 12.01 -12.57
CA ASN A 780 -22.07 12.09 -11.37
C ASN A 780 -21.17 13.34 -11.32
N ILE A 781 -20.82 13.92 -12.47
CA ILE A 781 -20.12 15.21 -12.56
C ILE A 781 -21.12 16.37 -12.35
N LEU A 782 -22.14 16.48 -13.20
CA LEU A 782 -23.01 17.66 -13.25
C LEU A 782 -24.03 17.71 -12.09
N GLY A 783 -24.53 16.56 -11.63
CA GLY A 783 -25.54 16.48 -10.57
C GLY A 783 -25.06 17.12 -9.26
N PRO A 784 -23.95 16.66 -8.67
CA PRO A 784 -23.38 17.25 -7.46
C PRO A 784 -22.87 18.67 -7.68
N MET A 785 -22.20 18.94 -8.82
CA MET A 785 -21.63 20.25 -9.16
C MET A 785 -22.66 21.39 -9.12
N PHE A 786 -23.88 21.15 -9.59
CA PHE A 786 -24.97 22.13 -9.57
C PHE A 786 -25.98 21.89 -8.42
N GLY A 787 -25.70 20.95 -7.52
CA GLY A 787 -26.57 20.60 -6.39
C GLY A 787 -27.98 20.19 -6.83
N ILE A 788 -28.07 19.34 -7.86
CA ILE A 788 -29.29 18.75 -8.38
C ILE A 788 -29.66 17.57 -7.48
N LYS A 789 -30.92 17.49 -7.04
CA LYS A 789 -31.39 16.47 -6.09
C LYS A 789 -32.15 15.31 -6.74
N THR A 790 -32.60 15.48 -7.98
CA THR A 790 -33.41 14.51 -8.69
C THR A 790 -33.03 14.60 -10.16
N ILE A 791 -32.70 13.47 -10.77
CA ILE A 791 -32.29 13.38 -12.16
C ILE A 791 -33.07 12.23 -12.80
N GLY A 792 -33.78 12.50 -13.89
CA GLY A 792 -34.50 11.49 -14.64
C GLY A 792 -33.57 10.81 -15.65
N GLY A 793 -33.33 9.51 -15.49
CA GLY A 793 -32.50 8.73 -16.40
C GLY A 793 -33.32 7.94 -17.44
N TYR A 794 -33.04 6.65 -17.55
CA TYR A 794 -33.65 5.73 -18.51
C TYR A 794 -35.19 5.69 -18.45
N ARG A 795 -35.83 5.68 -19.62
CA ARG A 795 -37.30 5.55 -19.77
C ARG A 795 -37.61 4.77 -21.07
N GLU A 796 -38.00 3.51 -20.94
CA GLU A 796 -38.29 2.59 -22.06
C GLU A 796 -39.33 3.16 -23.06
N ASN A 797 -40.40 3.78 -22.56
CA ASN A 797 -41.51 4.30 -23.37
C ASN A 797 -41.33 5.77 -23.82
N ALA A 798 -40.13 6.35 -23.71
CA ALA A 798 -39.90 7.74 -24.15
C ALA A 798 -39.76 7.85 -25.67
N THR A 799 -40.16 8.99 -26.24
CA THR A 799 -40.29 9.16 -27.71
C THR A 799 -38.98 9.48 -28.43
N ASP A 800 -37.88 9.62 -27.68
CA ASP A 800 -36.53 9.93 -28.15
C ASP A 800 -35.69 8.65 -28.20
N SER A 801 -35.88 7.81 -29.22
CA SER A 801 -35.29 6.44 -29.30
C SER A 801 -33.77 6.35 -29.06
N ASN A 802 -33.02 7.44 -29.27
CA ASN A 802 -31.57 7.52 -29.14
C ASN A 802 -31.13 8.26 -27.85
N GLY A 803 -32.06 8.58 -26.95
CA GLY A 803 -31.84 9.25 -25.67
C GLY A 803 -32.25 8.40 -24.47
N HIS A 804 -33.37 8.71 -23.81
CA HIS A 804 -33.80 8.02 -22.59
C HIS A 804 -34.02 6.50 -22.75
N PRO A 805 -34.64 5.96 -23.82
CA PRO A 805 -34.76 4.52 -24.05
C PRO A 805 -33.42 3.86 -24.42
N ALA A 806 -32.46 4.63 -24.93
CA ALA A 806 -31.10 4.15 -25.21
C ALA A 806 -30.16 4.23 -23.97
N GLY A 807 -30.61 4.86 -22.88
CA GLY A 807 -29.80 5.15 -21.70
C GLY A 807 -28.78 6.27 -21.91
N LEU A 808 -29.00 7.15 -22.89
CA LEU A 808 -28.09 8.22 -23.33
C LEU A 808 -28.55 9.64 -22.97
N ALA A 809 -29.76 9.83 -22.43
CA ALA A 809 -30.24 11.15 -21.98
C ALA A 809 -30.61 11.22 -20.49
N ALA A 810 -30.35 12.38 -19.88
CA ALA A 810 -30.68 12.69 -18.49
C ALA A 810 -31.38 14.06 -18.33
N ASP A 811 -32.44 14.09 -17.51
CA ASP A 811 -33.21 15.28 -17.13
C ASP A 811 -32.78 15.79 -15.75
N PHE A 812 -32.10 16.93 -15.67
CA PHE A 812 -31.61 17.51 -14.41
C PHE A 812 -32.70 18.39 -13.76
N MET A 813 -33.43 17.87 -12.78
CA MET A 813 -34.62 18.56 -12.26
C MET A 813 -34.26 19.79 -11.41
N VAL A 814 -34.59 20.99 -11.91
CA VAL A 814 -34.34 22.28 -11.23
C VAL A 814 -35.62 23.02 -10.81
N GLY A 815 -36.76 22.72 -11.44
CA GLY A 815 -38.05 23.38 -11.22
C GLY A 815 -38.19 24.72 -11.94
N ASN A 816 -39.43 25.12 -12.27
CA ASN A 816 -39.72 26.37 -13.01
C ASN A 816 -39.71 27.65 -12.14
N SER A 817 -39.01 27.65 -11.01
CA SER A 817 -38.86 28.84 -10.15
C SER A 817 -37.73 29.74 -10.69
N PRO A 818 -37.64 31.04 -10.31
CA PRO A 818 -36.50 31.87 -10.69
C PRO A 818 -35.14 31.26 -10.30
N ALA A 819 -35.03 30.74 -9.07
CA ALA A 819 -33.82 30.06 -8.60
C ALA A 819 -33.53 28.74 -9.34
N GLY A 820 -34.57 28.01 -9.75
CA GLY A 820 -34.44 26.82 -10.60
C GLY A 820 -33.96 27.18 -12.01
N LYS A 821 -34.50 28.25 -12.59
CA LYS A 821 -34.07 28.80 -13.89
C LYS A 821 -32.61 29.20 -13.86
N ASP A 822 -32.17 29.96 -12.85
CA ASP A 822 -30.80 30.46 -12.78
C ASP A 822 -29.80 29.30 -12.56
N LYS A 823 -30.18 28.28 -11.79
CA LYS A 823 -29.43 27.02 -11.67
C LYS A 823 -29.34 26.25 -13.01
N GLY A 824 -30.44 26.15 -13.75
CA GLY A 824 -30.48 25.48 -15.05
C GLY A 824 -29.67 26.22 -16.11
N ASP A 825 -29.72 27.56 -16.14
CA ASP A 825 -28.89 28.38 -17.03
C ASP A 825 -27.39 28.18 -16.76
N ALA A 826 -26.98 28.09 -15.49
CA ALA A 826 -25.58 27.84 -15.12
C ALA A 826 -25.10 26.44 -15.53
N LEU A 827 -25.90 25.40 -15.29
CA LEU A 827 -25.61 24.02 -15.71
C LEU A 827 -25.47 23.93 -17.24
N VAL A 828 -26.40 24.55 -17.96
CA VAL A 828 -26.44 24.50 -19.43
C VAL A 828 -25.31 25.29 -20.07
N ALA A 829 -24.94 26.44 -19.53
CA ALA A 829 -23.77 27.19 -20.01
C ALA A 829 -22.48 26.38 -19.85
N TYR A 830 -22.31 25.70 -18.71
CA TYR A 830 -21.18 24.80 -18.45
C TYR A 830 -21.19 23.61 -19.42
N ALA A 831 -22.30 22.91 -19.53
CA ALA A 831 -22.43 21.75 -20.42
C ALA A 831 -22.21 22.12 -21.90
N GLN A 832 -22.69 23.28 -22.34
CA GLN A 832 -22.48 23.80 -23.70
C GLN A 832 -21.00 24.13 -23.97
N GLN A 833 -20.29 24.71 -23.00
CA GLN A 833 -18.89 25.09 -23.15
C GLN A 833 -17.92 23.89 -23.18
N ASN A 834 -18.27 22.79 -22.51
CA ASN A 834 -17.41 21.60 -22.36
C ASN A 834 -18.02 20.39 -23.10
N ALA A 835 -18.83 20.63 -24.13
CA ALA A 835 -19.72 19.62 -24.71
C ALA A 835 -18.98 18.44 -25.38
N GLU A 836 -17.89 18.73 -26.09
CA GLU A 836 -17.06 17.70 -26.75
C GLU A 836 -16.37 16.79 -25.73
N GLU A 837 -15.75 17.38 -24.70
CA GLU A 837 -15.10 16.67 -23.57
C GLU A 837 -16.10 15.82 -22.77
N LEU A 838 -17.30 16.35 -22.53
CA LEU A 838 -18.37 15.67 -21.81
C LEU A 838 -19.13 14.65 -22.68
N GLY A 839 -18.74 14.46 -23.95
CA GLY A 839 -19.39 13.53 -24.88
C GLY A 839 -20.84 13.91 -25.22
N ILE A 840 -21.23 15.17 -25.06
CA ILE A 840 -22.60 15.66 -25.26
C ILE A 840 -22.91 15.73 -26.76
N ASP A 841 -24.07 15.22 -27.13
CA ASP A 841 -24.66 15.32 -28.47
C ASP A 841 -25.48 16.62 -28.59
N TYR A 842 -26.48 16.77 -27.70
CA TYR A 842 -27.32 17.95 -27.62
C TYR A 842 -27.84 18.25 -26.20
N ILE A 843 -28.26 19.50 -26.02
CA ILE A 843 -28.84 20.04 -24.79
C ILE A 843 -30.16 20.71 -25.15
N ILE A 844 -31.21 20.42 -24.38
CA ILE A 844 -32.50 21.10 -24.46
C ILE A 844 -32.74 21.87 -23.17
N TRP A 845 -33.05 23.17 -23.29
CA TRP A 845 -33.35 24.03 -22.15
C TRP A 845 -34.19 25.27 -22.52
N ARG A 846 -35.28 25.47 -21.77
CA ARG A 846 -36.23 26.59 -21.93
C ARG A 846 -36.77 26.71 -23.37
N GLN A 847 -37.34 25.63 -23.88
CA GLN A 847 -37.91 25.52 -25.25
C GLN A 847 -36.92 25.86 -26.38
N ARG A 848 -35.63 25.60 -26.15
CA ARG A 848 -34.57 25.77 -27.13
C ARG A 848 -33.68 24.54 -27.11
N ILE A 849 -33.12 24.20 -28.27
CA ILE A 849 -32.15 23.15 -28.44
C ILE A 849 -30.83 23.72 -28.97
N TRP A 850 -29.74 23.22 -28.44
CA TRP A 850 -28.38 23.41 -28.96
C TRP A 850 -27.73 22.04 -29.10
N SER A 851 -26.89 21.86 -30.11
CA SER A 851 -26.24 20.57 -30.40
C SER A 851 -24.84 20.80 -30.93
N VAL A 852 -23.88 19.93 -30.58
CA VAL A 852 -22.48 20.08 -30.99
C VAL A 852 -22.36 20.13 -32.51
N ALA A 853 -23.06 19.25 -33.22
CA ALA A 853 -23.07 19.18 -34.69
C ALA A 853 -23.62 20.43 -35.41
N ARG A 854 -24.20 21.40 -34.69
CA ARG A 854 -24.75 22.67 -35.21
C ARG A 854 -24.53 23.80 -34.19
N ALA A 855 -23.31 23.87 -33.65
CA ALA A 855 -22.98 24.79 -32.57
C ALA A 855 -22.94 26.26 -33.03
N ASP A 856 -22.55 26.46 -34.29
CA ASP A 856 -22.44 27.72 -35.04
C ASP A 856 -23.78 28.47 -35.17
N GLU A 857 -24.88 27.75 -35.35
CA GLU A 857 -26.24 28.31 -35.37
C GLU A 857 -26.74 28.76 -33.98
N GLY A 858 -26.02 28.42 -32.90
CA GLY A 858 -26.41 28.74 -31.53
C GLY A 858 -27.72 28.07 -31.10
N TRP A 859 -28.42 28.70 -30.15
CA TRP A 859 -29.67 28.19 -29.59
C TRP A 859 -30.85 28.35 -30.57
N ARG A 860 -31.38 27.22 -31.06
CA ARG A 860 -32.55 27.20 -31.94
C ARG A 860 -33.82 27.03 -31.11
N ARG A 861 -34.90 27.73 -31.46
CA ARG A 861 -36.21 27.49 -30.83
C ARG A 861 -36.76 26.11 -31.22
N MET A 862 -37.36 25.44 -30.27
CA MET A 862 -38.20 24.27 -30.51
C MET A 862 -39.65 24.70 -30.75
N GLU A 863 -40.43 23.81 -31.36
CA GLU A 863 -41.88 23.92 -31.41
C GLU A 863 -42.51 23.92 -29.99
N ASP A 864 -43.75 24.37 -29.86
CA ASP A 864 -44.48 24.26 -28.60
C ASP A 864 -45.12 22.88 -28.48
N ARG A 865 -44.70 22.12 -27.47
CA ARG A 865 -45.17 20.77 -27.15
C ARG A 865 -46.24 20.76 -26.04
N GLY A 866 -46.79 21.92 -25.70
CA GLY A 866 -48.04 22.07 -24.95
C GLY A 866 -47.93 22.05 -23.42
N SER A 867 -46.76 21.81 -22.83
CA SER A 867 -46.57 21.89 -21.37
C SER A 867 -45.17 22.35 -20.97
N ALA A 868 -45.02 22.85 -19.74
CA ALA A 868 -43.72 23.32 -19.22
C ALA A 868 -42.66 22.21 -19.21
N VAL A 869 -43.05 20.98 -18.84
CA VAL A 869 -42.16 19.80 -18.84
C VAL A 869 -41.81 19.41 -20.28
N ALA A 870 -42.79 19.30 -21.18
CA ALA A 870 -42.54 18.93 -22.59
C ALA A 870 -41.69 19.98 -23.35
N ASN A 871 -41.77 21.25 -22.92
CA ASN A 871 -40.95 22.35 -23.40
C ASN A 871 -39.64 22.53 -22.60
N HIS A 872 -39.32 21.61 -21.67
CA HIS A 872 -38.07 21.59 -20.89
C HIS A 872 -37.80 22.93 -20.18
N MET A 873 -38.84 23.49 -19.55
CA MET A 873 -38.80 24.80 -18.90
C MET A 873 -38.31 24.73 -17.44
N ASP A 874 -38.25 23.52 -16.88
CA ASP A 874 -38.02 23.19 -15.47
C ASP A 874 -36.94 22.11 -15.22
N HIS A 875 -36.34 21.57 -16.29
CA HIS A 875 -35.13 20.75 -16.25
C HIS A 875 -34.29 20.98 -17.53
N PRO A 876 -32.96 21.16 -17.42
CA PRO A 876 -32.05 20.88 -18.53
C PRO A 876 -32.09 19.39 -18.87
N HIS A 877 -32.23 19.08 -20.15
CA HIS A 877 -32.08 17.73 -20.69
C HIS A 877 -30.80 17.67 -21.50
N ILE A 878 -29.96 16.67 -21.23
CA ILE A 878 -28.67 16.46 -21.93
C ILE A 878 -28.65 15.05 -22.50
N ASN A 879 -28.37 14.93 -23.79
CA ASN A 879 -28.10 13.68 -24.49
C ASN A 879 -26.60 13.52 -24.75
N VAL A 880 -26.05 12.32 -24.59
CA VAL A 880 -24.65 12.00 -24.89
C VAL A 880 -24.50 11.09 -26.11
N LEU A 881 -23.36 11.16 -26.78
CA LEU A 881 -23.07 10.40 -28.00
C LEU A 881 -22.97 8.88 -27.70
N PRO A 882 -23.52 8.00 -28.56
CA PRO A 882 -23.55 6.55 -28.31
C PRO A 882 -22.19 5.88 -28.11
N ALA A 883 -21.13 6.42 -28.75
CA ALA A 883 -19.77 5.90 -28.72
C ALA A 883 -18.77 6.84 -28.01
N ALA A 884 -19.24 7.91 -27.37
CA ALA A 884 -18.37 8.70 -26.51
C ALA A 884 -18.08 7.90 -25.23
N LEU A 885 -16.83 7.44 -25.10
CA LEU A 885 -16.23 7.43 -23.78
C LEU A 885 -16.17 8.90 -23.35
N ALA A 886 -16.86 9.25 -22.26
CA ALA A 886 -16.58 10.49 -21.56
C ALA A 886 -15.20 10.34 -20.93
N ASN A 887 -14.16 10.58 -21.72
CA ASN A 887 -12.79 10.52 -21.27
C ASN A 887 -12.60 11.60 -20.21
N PRO A 888 -11.93 11.30 -19.08
CA PRO A 888 -11.33 12.34 -18.25
C PRO A 888 -10.53 13.25 -19.18
N ILE A 889 -10.76 14.56 -19.05
CA ILE A 889 -10.16 15.56 -19.94
C ILE A 889 -8.65 15.32 -20.00
N GLY A 890 -8.17 14.82 -21.16
CA GLY A 890 -6.76 14.80 -21.53
C GLY A 890 -5.92 13.52 -21.33
N THR A 891 -6.48 12.31 -21.29
CA THR A 891 -5.65 11.08 -21.34
C THR A 891 -5.37 10.61 -22.78
N SER A 892 -4.31 11.10 -23.42
CA SER A 892 -3.65 10.40 -24.54
C SER A 892 -2.71 9.32 -24.00
N SER A 893 -2.93 8.06 -24.37
CA SER A 893 -2.37 6.89 -23.66
C SER A 893 -1.03 6.37 -24.17
N ASP A 894 -0.18 7.21 -24.78
CA ASP A 894 1.08 6.79 -25.43
C ASP A 894 2.34 7.57 -25.00
N ALA A 895 2.26 8.45 -23.99
CA ALA A 895 3.43 9.16 -23.47
C ALA A 895 4.26 8.27 -22.52
N GLU A 896 5.48 7.91 -22.91
CA GLU A 896 6.47 7.29 -22.01
C GLU A 896 6.88 8.28 -20.89
N CYS A 897 7.51 7.77 -19.81
CA CYS A 897 7.92 8.51 -18.60
C CYS A 897 8.99 9.62 -18.80
N GLY A 898 9.05 10.27 -19.95
CA GLY A 898 9.93 11.40 -20.26
C GLY A 898 9.44 12.33 -21.37
N GLU A 899 8.21 12.19 -21.90
CA GLU A 899 7.70 13.12 -22.93
C GLU A 899 7.27 14.48 -22.33
N VAL A 900 7.54 15.54 -23.08
CA VAL A 900 7.16 16.93 -22.74
C VAL A 900 6.42 17.58 -23.92
N VAL A 901 5.41 18.39 -23.63
CA VAL A 901 4.60 19.12 -24.64
C VAL A 901 4.38 20.58 -24.27
N TYR A 902 3.95 21.40 -25.23
CA TYR A 902 3.58 22.80 -24.98
C TYR A 902 2.28 22.90 -24.17
N PRO A 903 2.18 23.81 -23.17
CA PRO A 903 1.04 23.88 -22.27
C PRO A 903 -0.16 24.68 -22.82
N VAL A 904 -0.11 25.12 -24.07
CA VAL A 904 -1.19 25.80 -24.82
C VAL A 904 -1.28 25.22 -26.24
N PRO A 905 -2.43 25.33 -26.94
CA PRO A 905 -2.57 24.86 -28.32
C PRO A 905 -1.49 25.41 -29.26
N ALA A 906 -1.05 24.61 -30.23
CA ALA A 906 0.12 24.88 -31.09
C ALA A 906 0.08 26.23 -31.83
N GLN A 907 -1.11 26.78 -32.13
CA GLN A 907 -1.27 28.10 -32.75
C GLN A 907 -0.92 29.28 -31.83
N TYR A 908 -0.78 29.03 -30.52
CA TYR A 908 -0.36 30.01 -29.51
C TYR A 908 1.01 29.69 -28.89
N ALA A 909 1.61 28.54 -29.20
CA ALA A 909 2.92 28.14 -28.68
C ALA A 909 4.07 29.08 -29.09
N ASP A 910 3.93 29.77 -30.22
CA ASP A 910 4.87 30.79 -30.69
C ASP A 910 4.54 32.22 -30.20
N ASN A 911 3.46 32.41 -29.42
CA ASN A 911 3.11 33.67 -28.74
C ASN A 911 3.78 33.79 -27.35
N ASP A 912 4.90 33.09 -27.16
CA ASP A 912 5.73 33.15 -25.97
C ASP A 912 6.41 34.52 -25.86
N ALA A 913 6.11 35.26 -24.80
CA ALA A 913 6.69 36.56 -24.52
C ALA A 913 8.19 36.51 -24.20
N ARG A 914 8.72 35.35 -23.79
CA ARG A 914 10.11 35.11 -23.37
C ARG A 914 10.59 36.09 -22.30
N ASN A 915 9.68 36.49 -21.43
CA ASN A 915 9.88 37.54 -20.43
C ASN A 915 10.46 37.02 -19.11
N TRP A 916 10.93 35.77 -19.06
CA TRP A 916 11.65 35.19 -17.92
C TRP A 916 12.76 36.13 -17.42
N ARG A 917 12.75 36.40 -16.10
CA ARG A 917 13.62 37.36 -15.39
C ARG A 917 13.49 38.84 -15.79
N GLU A 918 12.48 39.24 -16.57
CA GLU A 918 12.18 40.68 -16.73
C GLU A 918 11.79 41.33 -15.39
N THR A 919 12.01 42.64 -15.28
CA THR A 919 11.73 43.42 -14.07
C THR A 919 10.76 44.55 -14.39
N GLY A 920 9.81 44.81 -13.51
CA GLY A 920 8.70 45.71 -13.77
C GLY A 920 7.71 45.79 -12.61
N PRO A 921 6.70 46.68 -12.69
CA PRO A 921 5.79 46.95 -11.57
C PRO A 921 4.79 45.81 -11.28
N TYR A 922 4.69 44.80 -12.15
CA TYR A 922 3.75 43.70 -12.03
C TYR A 922 4.34 42.44 -11.34
N TRP A 923 5.63 42.41 -11.02
CA TRP A 923 6.29 41.26 -10.39
C TRP A 923 7.03 41.64 -9.10
N SER A 924 7.10 40.71 -8.14
CA SER A 924 7.66 40.99 -6.80
C SER A 924 9.19 41.12 -6.77
N ASN A 925 9.90 40.45 -7.68
CA ASN A 925 11.36 40.57 -7.85
C ASN A 925 11.73 40.66 -9.33
N TRP A 926 11.36 39.61 -10.07
CA TRP A 926 11.45 39.48 -11.52
C TRP A 926 10.38 38.48 -11.97
N HIS A 927 10.18 38.34 -13.28
CA HIS A 927 9.25 37.36 -13.83
C HIS A 927 9.74 35.92 -13.61
N SER A 928 8.93 35.08 -12.96
CA SER A 928 9.27 33.70 -12.55
C SER A 928 8.81 32.61 -13.52
N GLY A 929 8.23 33.01 -14.65
CA GLY A 929 7.81 32.09 -15.72
C GLY A 929 8.08 32.69 -17.10
N THR A 930 7.33 32.21 -18.09
CA THR A 930 7.08 32.95 -19.32
C THR A 930 5.57 33.06 -19.57
N ASP A 931 5.16 34.15 -20.21
CA ASP A 931 3.76 34.40 -20.53
C ASP A 931 3.44 33.96 -21.97
N LEU A 932 2.49 33.03 -22.09
CA LEU A 932 1.98 32.50 -23.35
C LEU A 932 0.64 33.19 -23.68
N ALA A 933 0.69 34.17 -24.59
CA ALA A 933 -0.46 35.02 -24.89
C ALA A 933 -1.52 34.28 -25.74
N ALA A 934 -2.70 34.06 -25.13
CA ALA A 934 -3.84 33.38 -25.75
C ALA A 934 -5.19 33.94 -25.21
N PRO A 935 -6.30 33.83 -25.96
CA PRO A 935 -7.61 34.27 -25.49
C PRO A 935 -8.05 33.60 -24.17
N CYS A 936 -8.78 34.32 -23.32
CA CYS A 936 -9.40 33.71 -22.14
C CYS A 936 -10.35 32.58 -22.56
N GLY A 937 -10.27 31.44 -21.89
CA GLY A 937 -10.99 30.22 -22.24
C GLY A 937 -10.24 29.26 -23.16
N THR A 938 -9.07 29.64 -23.70
CA THR A 938 -8.19 28.68 -24.40
C THR A 938 -7.74 27.55 -23.44
N PRO A 939 -7.78 26.27 -23.83
CA PRO A 939 -7.27 25.16 -23.02
C PRO A 939 -5.83 25.33 -22.53
N VAL A 940 -5.56 24.83 -21.32
CA VAL A 940 -4.22 24.72 -20.72
C VAL A 940 -3.92 23.24 -20.47
N TYR A 941 -2.80 22.77 -21.00
CA TYR A 941 -2.36 21.38 -20.94
C TYR A 941 -1.18 21.20 -19.98
N ALA A 942 -1.11 20.05 -19.31
CA ALA A 942 0.05 19.61 -18.56
C ALA A 942 1.22 19.35 -19.52
N ALA A 943 2.33 20.04 -19.30
CA ALA A 943 3.54 19.94 -20.10
C ALA A 943 4.33 18.64 -19.85
N ASN A 944 4.15 17.97 -18.71
CA ASN A 944 4.83 16.72 -18.34
C ASN A 944 3.91 15.81 -17.52
N ALA A 945 4.25 14.52 -17.40
CA ALA A 945 3.53 13.57 -16.54
C ALA A 945 3.77 13.87 -15.06
N GLY A 946 2.73 13.80 -14.23
CA GLY A 946 2.88 14.00 -12.79
C GLY A 946 1.58 14.06 -12.01
N MET A 947 1.69 14.17 -10.68
CA MET A 947 0.56 14.39 -9.78
C MET A 947 0.21 15.88 -9.70
N ILE A 948 -1.08 16.18 -9.68
CA ILE A 948 -1.62 17.54 -9.56
C ILE A 948 -1.53 18.02 -8.12
N GLU A 949 -0.84 19.15 -7.94
CA GLU A 949 -1.01 20.03 -6.80
C GLU A 949 -1.81 21.27 -7.23
N ILE A 950 -2.63 21.79 -6.32
CA ILE A 950 -3.39 23.02 -6.54
C ILE A 950 -3.15 23.91 -5.33
N ASP A 951 -2.50 25.04 -5.52
CA ASP A 951 -2.23 26.06 -4.50
C ASP A 951 -3.16 27.26 -4.72
N THR A 952 -4.11 27.46 -3.80
CA THR A 952 -5.07 28.57 -3.82
C THR A 952 -4.62 29.77 -2.98
N SER A 953 -3.42 29.72 -2.40
CA SER A 953 -2.86 30.79 -1.58
C SER A 953 -2.09 31.84 -2.38
N GLN A 954 -1.67 31.50 -3.61
CA GLN A 954 -0.93 32.37 -4.52
C GLN A 954 -1.87 33.35 -5.24
N THR A 955 -2.34 34.36 -4.53
CA THR A 955 -3.30 35.35 -5.06
C THR A 955 -2.84 36.07 -6.34
N TRP A 956 -1.54 36.14 -6.60
CA TRP A 956 -1.00 36.66 -7.86
C TRP A 956 -1.35 35.76 -9.05
N ALA A 957 -1.37 34.43 -8.88
CA ALA A 957 -1.72 33.45 -9.90
C ALA A 957 -3.24 33.32 -10.14
N GLY A 958 -4.05 34.07 -9.39
CA GLY A 958 -5.50 33.95 -9.39
C GLY A 958 -6.02 32.97 -8.33
N PRO A 959 -7.24 32.44 -8.49
CA PRO A 959 -7.84 31.52 -7.52
C PRO A 959 -7.13 30.15 -7.44
N TRP A 960 -6.37 29.77 -8.48
CA TRP A 960 -5.61 28.52 -8.53
C TRP A 960 -4.27 28.70 -9.24
N LEU A 961 -3.18 28.41 -8.54
CA LEU A 961 -1.91 28.00 -9.14
C LEU A 961 -1.92 26.47 -9.20
N VAL A 962 -1.96 25.89 -10.39
CA VAL A 962 -1.85 24.43 -10.57
C VAL A 962 -0.38 24.07 -10.76
N LYS A 963 0.03 22.91 -10.26
CA LYS A 963 1.37 22.35 -10.45
C LYS A 963 1.29 20.88 -10.82
N VAL A 964 2.15 20.41 -11.70
CA VAL A 964 2.25 19.00 -12.11
C VAL A 964 3.62 18.48 -11.71
N THR A 965 3.70 17.63 -10.67
CA THR A 965 4.97 17.13 -10.12
C THR A 965 5.20 15.65 -10.45
N SER A 966 6.35 15.32 -11.05
CA SER A 966 6.71 13.92 -11.35
C SER A 966 7.15 13.14 -10.10
N GLY A 967 7.25 13.79 -8.93
CA GLY A 967 7.53 13.15 -7.64
C GLY A 967 8.21 14.09 -6.63
N PRO A 968 8.29 13.71 -5.34
CA PRO A 968 8.91 14.55 -4.31
C PRO A 968 10.40 14.81 -4.61
N GLY A 969 10.76 16.07 -4.89
CA GLY A 969 12.11 16.49 -5.27
C GLY A 969 12.45 16.29 -6.76
N ALA A 970 11.45 16.20 -7.64
CA ALA A 970 11.61 16.03 -9.08
C ALA A 970 10.93 17.15 -9.90
N LEU A 971 11.04 17.06 -11.23
CA LEU A 971 10.48 17.99 -12.20
C LEU A 971 9.03 18.38 -11.84
N THR A 972 8.79 19.68 -11.76
CA THR A 972 7.48 20.25 -11.48
C THR A 972 7.23 21.48 -12.34
N THR A 973 6.11 21.50 -13.06
CA THR A 973 5.68 22.64 -13.90
C THR A 973 4.49 23.35 -13.27
N TRP A 974 4.43 24.67 -13.39
CA TRP A 974 3.43 25.53 -12.71
C TRP A 974 2.59 26.31 -13.73
N TYR A 975 1.31 26.52 -13.43
CA TYR A 975 0.31 27.08 -14.34
C TYR A 975 -0.57 28.09 -13.61
N ALA A 976 -0.53 29.35 -14.05
CA ALA A 976 -1.14 30.50 -13.36
C ALA A 976 -2.06 31.33 -14.27
N HIS A 977 -2.82 32.23 -13.65
CA HIS A 977 -3.84 33.12 -14.23
C HIS A 977 -5.08 32.42 -14.84
N MET A 978 -5.22 31.11 -14.61
CA MET A 978 -6.34 30.31 -15.13
C MET A 978 -7.68 30.70 -14.50
N GLN A 979 -8.70 30.91 -15.35
CA GLN A 979 -10.07 31.25 -14.91
C GLN A 979 -10.90 30.02 -14.51
N LYS A 980 -10.43 28.82 -14.84
CA LYS A 980 -11.03 27.53 -14.44
C LYS A 980 -9.95 26.46 -14.44
N VAL A 981 -9.98 25.59 -13.42
CA VAL A 981 -9.20 24.35 -13.33
C VAL A 981 -10.13 23.16 -13.52
N THR A 982 -9.70 22.13 -14.25
CA THR A 982 -10.52 20.96 -14.62
C THR A 982 -10.14 19.66 -13.89
N VAL A 983 -9.03 19.67 -13.14
CA VAL A 983 -8.46 18.52 -12.43
C VAL A 983 -8.43 18.73 -10.92
N ALA A 984 -8.26 17.65 -10.15
CA ALA A 984 -8.27 17.65 -8.69
C ALA A 984 -6.87 17.46 -8.06
N ARG A 985 -6.66 18.00 -6.85
CA ARG A 985 -5.41 17.79 -6.11
C ARG A 985 -5.23 16.30 -5.77
N GLY A 986 -4.08 15.73 -6.13
CA GLY A 986 -3.75 14.31 -5.98
C GLY A 986 -4.08 13.45 -7.21
N GLU A 987 -4.71 14.02 -8.24
CA GLU A 987 -4.94 13.36 -9.53
C GLU A 987 -3.61 13.21 -10.30
N THR A 988 -3.36 12.06 -10.93
CA THR A 988 -2.20 11.87 -11.80
C THR A 988 -2.58 12.22 -13.23
N VAL A 989 -1.82 13.11 -13.87
CA VAL A 989 -2.05 13.57 -15.24
C VAL A 989 -0.89 13.20 -16.16
N GLN A 990 -1.19 13.05 -17.45
CA GLN A 990 -0.22 12.78 -18.52
C GLN A 990 0.21 14.07 -19.26
N PRO A 991 1.32 14.08 -20.01
CA PRO A 991 1.65 15.18 -20.91
C PRO A 991 0.51 15.36 -21.94
N GLY A 992 0.11 16.60 -22.18
CA GLY A 992 -1.03 16.93 -23.04
C GLY A 992 -2.38 16.89 -22.32
N GLN A 993 -2.43 16.52 -21.04
CA GLN A 993 -3.68 16.46 -20.29
C GLN A 993 -4.20 17.86 -19.96
N GLN A 994 -5.46 18.20 -20.29
CA GLN A 994 -5.99 19.54 -20.01
C GLN A 994 -6.38 19.70 -18.52
N ILE A 995 -5.69 20.64 -17.89
CA ILE A 995 -5.74 20.91 -16.45
C ILE A 995 -6.50 22.19 -16.09
N GLY A 996 -6.81 23.02 -17.09
CA GLY A 996 -7.62 24.21 -16.93
C GLY A 996 -7.78 24.99 -18.23
N VAL A 997 -8.16 26.26 -18.12
CA VAL A 997 -8.22 27.19 -19.26
C VAL A 997 -7.61 28.54 -18.90
N VAL A 998 -6.97 29.16 -19.89
CA VAL A 998 -6.37 30.49 -19.85
C VAL A 998 -7.37 31.50 -19.32
N GLY A 999 -6.91 32.39 -18.45
CA GLY A 999 -7.74 33.45 -17.87
C GLY A 999 -6.99 34.77 -17.77
N ASN A 1000 -7.60 35.68 -17.02
CA ASN A 1000 -7.02 36.96 -16.63
C ASN A 1000 -7.06 37.11 -15.09
N GLU A 1001 -7.02 35.99 -14.37
CA GLU A 1001 -7.26 35.99 -12.93
C GLU A 1001 -6.01 36.33 -12.12
N GLY A 1002 -6.21 36.92 -10.94
CA GLY A 1002 -5.11 37.38 -10.10
C GLY A 1002 -4.45 38.64 -10.65
N ASN A 1003 -3.12 38.67 -10.68
CA ASN A 1003 -2.32 39.83 -11.05
C ASN A 1003 -1.94 39.80 -12.54
N SER A 1004 -2.95 39.84 -13.43
CA SER A 1004 -2.78 39.80 -14.88
C SER A 1004 -3.30 41.07 -15.57
N GLY A 1005 -2.58 41.51 -16.61
CA GLY A 1005 -2.93 42.68 -17.43
C GLY A 1005 -3.72 42.37 -18.71
N GLY A 1006 -3.93 41.09 -19.03
CA GLY A 1006 -4.67 40.59 -20.19
C GLY A 1006 -4.58 39.07 -20.27
N CYS A 1007 -5.50 38.41 -20.98
CA CYS A 1007 -5.55 36.94 -21.06
C CYS A 1007 -4.22 36.31 -21.51
N HIS A 1008 -3.63 35.44 -20.67
CA HIS A 1008 -2.45 34.63 -20.98
C HIS A 1008 -2.31 33.47 -19.98
N LEU A 1009 -1.55 32.44 -20.34
CA LEU A 1009 -1.05 31.46 -19.37
C LEU A 1009 0.33 31.91 -18.91
N HIS A 1010 0.52 32.06 -17.60
CA HIS A 1010 1.86 32.17 -17.02
C HIS A 1010 2.35 30.77 -16.63
N PHE A 1011 3.50 30.37 -17.17
CA PHE A 1011 4.04 29.00 -17.08
C PHE A 1011 5.46 29.00 -16.51
N GLU A 1012 5.73 28.16 -15.50
CA GLU A 1012 7.06 28.01 -14.89
C GLU A 1012 7.54 26.54 -14.89
N VAL A 1013 8.87 26.34 -14.82
CA VAL A 1013 9.52 25.03 -14.78
C VAL A 1013 10.54 24.98 -13.64
N HIS A 1014 10.41 23.98 -12.77
CA HIS A 1014 11.22 23.78 -11.56
C HIS A 1014 11.78 22.36 -11.58
N LEU A 1015 13.10 22.19 -11.53
CA LEU A 1015 13.71 20.86 -11.71
C LEU A 1015 13.66 19.96 -10.46
N GLU A 1016 13.57 20.54 -9.26
CA GLU A 1016 13.58 19.80 -7.97
C GLU A 1016 12.37 20.14 -7.06
N ASN A 1017 11.29 20.69 -7.65
CA ASN A 1017 10.08 21.19 -6.96
C ASN A 1017 10.38 22.25 -5.87
N GLY A 1018 11.15 23.29 -6.25
CA GLY A 1018 11.55 24.38 -5.37
C GLY A 1018 10.52 25.51 -5.20
N SER A 1019 11.05 26.74 -5.13
CA SER A 1019 10.27 27.95 -4.82
C SER A 1019 10.14 28.86 -6.04
N ILE A 1020 9.16 29.77 -6.07
CA ILE A 1020 8.94 30.72 -7.19
C ILE A 1020 10.18 31.54 -7.62
N TYR A 1021 11.18 31.71 -6.74
CA TYR A 1021 12.47 32.34 -7.06
C TYR A 1021 13.67 31.45 -6.70
N GLY A 1022 13.50 30.12 -6.81
CA GLY A 1022 14.50 29.12 -6.46
C GLY A 1022 15.69 29.09 -7.43
N PRO A 1023 16.79 28.44 -7.01
CA PRO A 1023 17.95 28.19 -7.87
C PRO A 1023 17.71 27.06 -8.89
N ASP A 1024 16.67 26.26 -8.69
CA ASP A 1024 16.24 25.13 -9.53
C ASP A 1024 15.20 25.51 -10.61
N ASN A 1025 14.77 26.77 -10.62
CA ASN A 1025 13.90 27.35 -11.65
C ASN A 1025 14.71 27.63 -12.92
N VAL A 1026 14.24 27.11 -14.04
CA VAL A 1026 14.88 27.30 -15.35
C VAL A 1026 14.04 28.21 -16.25
N ASP A 1027 14.67 28.76 -17.29
CA ASP A 1027 13.97 29.51 -18.35
C ASP A 1027 12.94 28.60 -19.05
N PRO A 1028 11.63 28.82 -18.88
CA PRO A 1028 10.60 27.93 -19.44
C PRO A 1028 10.59 27.95 -20.97
N SER A 1029 10.92 29.08 -21.59
CA SER A 1029 10.97 29.23 -23.05
C SER A 1029 12.08 28.39 -23.65
N THR A 1030 13.26 28.42 -23.05
CA THR A 1030 14.40 27.57 -23.45
C THR A 1030 14.11 26.10 -23.16
N TRP A 1031 13.57 25.78 -21.98
CA TRP A 1031 13.24 24.40 -21.62
C TRP A 1031 12.19 23.77 -22.54
N LEU A 1032 11.12 24.49 -22.88
CA LEU A 1032 10.13 24.02 -23.86
C LEU A 1032 10.74 23.87 -25.26
N ALA A 1033 11.60 24.79 -25.70
CA ALA A 1033 12.26 24.68 -27.00
C ALA A 1033 13.23 23.47 -27.10
N GLU A 1034 13.82 23.04 -25.99
CA GLU A 1034 14.75 21.91 -25.93
C GLU A 1034 14.06 20.56 -25.71
N ASN A 1035 12.94 20.51 -24.99
CA ASN A 1035 12.32 19.27 -24.52
C ASN A 1035 10.94 18.99 -25.13
N ALA A 1036 10.19 20.01 -25.58
CA ALA A 1036 8.80 19.84 -25.98
C ALA A 1036 8.63 19.51 -27.47
N SER A 1037 7.85 18.46 -27.75
CA SER A 1037 7.31 18.21 -29.08
C SER A 1037 6.38 19.36 -29.50
N LYS A 1038 6.73 20.14 -30.55
CA LYS A 1038 5.76 21.05 -31.17
C LYS A 1038 4.66 20.23 -31.85
N PRO A 1039 3.37 20.34 -31.46
CA PRO A 1039 2.30 19.63 -32.15
C PRO A 1039 2.20 20.14 -33.60
N SER A 1040 2.00 19.24 -34.56
CA SER A 1040 1.88 19.60 -35.97
C SER A 1040 0.68 20.53 -36.17
N GLN A 1041 0.91 21.74 -36.69
CA GLN A 1041 -0.17 22.64 -37.09
C GLN A 1041 -1.00 21.99 -38.22
N SER A 1042 -2.22 21.57 -37.91
CA SER A 1042 -3.23 21.21 -38.91
C SER A 1042 -4.14 22.42 -39.17
N VAL A 1043 -4.25 22.76 -40.45
CA VAL A 1043 -5.03 23.89 -41.02
C VAL A 1043 -6.53 23.64 -40.93
#